data_AF-A0A812VEY4-F1
#
_entry.id   AF-A0A812VEY4-F1
#
_cell.length_a   1.000
_cell.length_b   1.000
_cell.length_c   1.000
_cell.angle_alpha   90.00
_cell.angle_beta   90.00
_cell.angle_gamma   90.00
#
_symmetry.space_group_name_H-M   'P 1'
#
loop_
_entity.id
_entity.type
_entity.pdbx_description
1 polymer ?
#
loop_
_entity_poly.entity_id
_entity_poly.type
_entity_poly.pdbx_seq_one_letter_code
_entity_poly.pdbx_strand_id
1 'polypeptide(L)'
;MRVCIMHEMVLVTLFAAPDAQVNSWTQLSPSGSVLNARTYPGMAPASGNQFYVFGGFDGTSRLRDLHRYSILANSWTELSPGGSVPSARSVPGMTWSYTDDELYVFGGDAVSQLNDLHRYSVSANSWTQLTPGGTVPSTRQAHGMVYSQTTDGLYVFGGWGDSPIRSLNDLYRYSISANSWTQLSPGGSIPSARNGHGMAFSQIDNELYVFGGENATGYLNDLYRYTISADAWTALSPGGIAPEARQWLGMAWCHADNGVYIFGGSGYSGYLNDLHRYDPGEDVWSEMGPGGTLPTARYGHGMVWSRTDNGLYVFGGNDGSYLNDLHRYEPVTTTSTTSSASTTTSESQTITTSFTFTCTSTSSAASKTATTSSTFTSTSTHTSTQTSTREVTTDDPFLILVAVALTLVVLSCCGILVYAAVAIKARRQAQSRVAPAPLKPSFPSAEQHSATVVPRPAPQNEHRDALLTYMRESDVKLVRGGFFVEQSRMNIPLTRRQETPEHAFVEDPDTAETWFAVSHVWESRENADPYGHQRDLLAEYVETFSKHNAAFFYDQLSLNQHVRNPEQDKKFRLCMQNMHLLYASEATKVLRIEGFASEDRREARENDTIRVYDDTQDEVHARKISEFRHNTTPYNERGWCVAECQWSACGSKPSQLLPVPVDERGIPEAKTGLAPMLPEEFEDLVKKDQLKFTHTDDLESVVRLQREVFEEMAKNCQSLTKAKLPIKQMRFLAESLPKFDQLHELTLINCDLDVKIMGDLVHGLGGVVELVFHRCTFTSEIIKTAMHGIDRSKLNVLDLSDNCLTDAEANILEEAFRGRLPASLETVDLRYNDISSDSVQRLHRALDARVGLKADYSRLEVDLE
;
A
#
# COMPACT_ATOMS: atom_id res chain seq x y z
N MET A 1 29.77 -29.17 -71.03
CA MET A 1 28.75 -29.52 -72.03
C MET A 1 27.61 -30.22 -71.29
N ARG A 2 26.40 -29.61 -71.35
CA ARG A 2 25.05 -30.21 -71.31
C ARG A 2 24.80 -31.40 -70.35
N VAL A 3 24.08 -31.17 -69.24
CA VAL A 3 22.60 -31.22 -69.11
C VAL A 3 22.04 -32.65 -69.22
N CYS A 4 21.52 -33.15 -68.09
CA CYS A 4 20.22 -33.82 -68.01
C CYS A 4 19.57 -33.46 -66.67
N ILE A 5 18.42 -32.81 -66.76
CA ILE A 5 17.50 -32.38 -65.70
C ILE A 5 16.42 -33.45 -65.59
N MET A 6 15.99 -33.83 -64.39
CA MET A 6 14.55 -34.01 -64.07
C MET A 6 14.30 -34.04 -62.55
N HIS A 7 13.61 -32.98 -62.11
CA HIS A 7 12.68 -32.81 -61.00
C HIS A 7 12.66 -33.80 -59.82
N GLU A 8 12.98 -33.28 -58.63
CA GLU A 8 12.18 -33.52 -57.43
C GLU A 8 11.84 -32.18 -56.77
N MET A 9 10.53 -31.89 -56.69
CA MET A 9 9.97 -30.85 -55.83
C MET A 9 10.12 -31.31 -54.38
N VAL A 10 11.06 -30.73 -53.65
CA VAL A 10 11.03 -30.79 -52.18
C VAL A 10 10.00 -29.77 -51.71
N LEU A 11 8.81 -30.26 -51.37
CA LEU A 11 7.89 -29.55 -50.49
C LEU A 11 8.62 -29.40 -49.15
N VAL A 12 9.13 -28.21 -48.86
CA VAL A 12 9.55 -27.85 -47.50
C VAL A 12 8.26 -27.63 -46.72
N THR A 13 7.67 -28.71 -46.21
CA THR A 13 6.84 -28.61 -45.01
C THR A 13 7.78 -28.25 -43.88
N LEU A 14 7.80 -26.96 -43.51
CA LEU A 14 8.29 -26.53 -42.21
C LEU A 14 7.49 -27.29 -41.15
N PHE A 15 8.04 -28.39 -40.66
CA PHE A 15 7.73 -28.83 -39.31
C PHE A 15 8.42 -27.83 -38.40
N ALA A 16 7.68 -26.81 -37.98
CA ALA A 16 8.03 -26.04 -36.81
C ALA A 16 8.27 -27.03 -35.68
N ALA A 17 9.43 -26.92 -35.02
CA ALA A 17 9.63 -27.55 -33.72
C ALA A 17 8.47 -27.12 -32.80
N PRO A 18 7.96 -27.98 -31.91
CA PRO A 18 6.95 -27.55 -30.95
C PRO A 18 7.54 -26.37 -30.17
N ASP A 19 6.86 -25.22 -30.24
CA ASP A 19 7.24 -24.02 -29.49
C ASP A 19 7.48 -24.41 -28.03
N ALA A 20 8.59 -23.95 -27.47
CA ALA A 20 8.80 -24.02 -26.04
C ALA A 20 7.59 -23.34 -25.38
N GLN A 21 6.88 -24.06 -24.51
CA GLN A 21 5.76 -23.51 -23.75
C GLN A 21 6.31 -22.40 -22.85
N VAL A 22 6.11 -21.14 -23.26
CA VAL A 22 6.52 -19.93 -22.52
C VAL A 22 5.25 -19.14 -22.22
N ASN A 23 5.17 -18.59 -21.01
CA ASN A 23 4.11 -17.68 -20.61
C ASN A 23 3.98 -16.56 -21.66
N SER A 24 2.79 -16.29 -22.17
CA SER A 24 2.65 -15.31 -23.24
C SER A 24 1.36 -14.49 -23.18
N TRP A 25 1.52 -13.20 -23.44
CA TRP A 25 0.45 -12.28 -23.74
C TRP A 25 0.13 -12.28 -25.24
N THR A 26 -1.16 -12.21 -25.57
CA THR A 26 -1.66 -12.05 -26.92
C THR A 26 -2.74 -10.99 -26.95
N GLN A 27 -2.54 -9.94 -27.76
CA GLN A 27 -3.59 -8.97 -28.07
C GLN A 27 -4.59 -9.63 -29.02
N LEU A 28 -5.85 -9.68 -28.60
CA LEU A 28 -6.92 -10.24 -29.40
C LEU A 28 -7.49 -9.18 -30.34
N SER A 29 -8.00 -9.64 -31.48
CA SER A 29 -8.78 -8.82 -32.41
C SER A 29 -10.21 -9.38 -32.51
N PRO A 30 -11.10 -9.05 -31.56
CA PRO A 30 -12.47 -9.55 -31.56
C PRO A 30 -13.28 -9.04 -32.75
N SER A 31 -14.18 -9.90 -33.24
CA SER A 31 -15.23 -9.52 -34.19
C SER A 31 -16.51 -9.05 -33.46
N GLY A 32 -17.52 -8.58 -34.19
CA GLY A 32 -18.83 -8.24 -33.62
C GLY A 32 -18.97 -6.75 -33.26
N SER A 33 -19.64 -6.45 -32.14
CA SER A 33 -19.87 -5.07 -31.70
C SER A 33 -18.56 -4.40 -31.26
N VAL A 34 -18.35 -3.16 -31.68
CA VAL A 34 -17.19 -2.38 -31.25
C VAL A 34 -17.47 -1.87 -29.84
N LEU A 35 -16.65 -2.30 -28.87
CA LEU A 35 -16.67 -1.69 -27.55
C LEU A 35 -15.85 -0.41 -27.59
N ASN A 36 -16.46 0.68 -27.14
CA ASN A 36 -15.79 1.96 -26.98
C ASN A 36 -14.71 1.89 -25.91
N ALA A 37 -13.67 2.70 -26.11
CA ALA A 37 -12.59 2.90 -25.15
C ALA A 37 -13.14 3.37 -23.81
N ARG A 38 -12.66 2.76 -22.72
CA ARG A 38 -13.15 3.04 -21.37
C ARG A 38 -12.15 2.64 -20.29
N THR A 39 -12.20 3.39 -19.20
CA THR A 39 -11.59 3.01 -17.92
C THR A 39 -12.66 2.71 -16.88
N TYR A 40 -12.29 1.98 -15.84
CA TYR A 40 -13.10 1.53 -14.72
C TYR A 40 -14.39 0.78 -15.08
N PRO A 41 -14.39 -0.14 -16.06
CA PRO A 41 -15.55 -1.00 -16.28
C PRO A 41 -15.69 -2.03 -15.14
N GLY A 42 -16.92 -2.47 -14.89
CA GLY A 42 -17.13 -3.75 -14.22
C GLY A 42 -16.82 -4.88 -15.20
N MET A 43 -16.08 -5.90 -14.76
CA MET A 43 -15.80 -7.10 -15.55
C MET A 43 -15.96 -8.35 -14.69
N ALA A 44 -16.70 -9.35 -15.17
CA ALA A 44 -16.98 -10.57 -14.41
C ALA A 44 -16.93 -11.80 -15.31
N PRO A 45 -16.27 -12.89 -14.86
CA PRO A 45 -16.34 -14.16 -15.56
C PRO A 45 -17.78 -14.67 -15.52
N ALA A 46 -18.16 -15.57 -16.42
CA ALA A 46 -19.45 -16.23 -16.37
C ALA A 46 -19.29 -17.74 -16.57
N SER A 47 -20.37 -18.49 -16.37
CA SER A 47 -20.38 -19.90 -16.74
C SER A 47 -20.20 -20.07 -18.25
N GLY A 48 -19.38 -21.06 -18.62
CA GLY A 48 -19.04 -21.32 -20.02
C GLY A 48 -17.97 -20.38 -20.58
N ASN A 49 -17.85 -20.37 -21.91
CA ASN A 49 -16.79 -19.67 -22.64
C ASN A 49 -17.13 -18.18 -22.87
N GLN A 50 -17.43 -17.44 -21.80
CA GLN A 50 -17.88 -16.05 -21.90
C GLN A 50 -17.61 -15.25 -20.63
N PHE A 51 -17.56 -13.92 -20.78
CA PHE A 51 -17.53 -12.96 -19.68
C PHE A 51 -18.28 -11.69 -20.07
N TYR A 52 -18.58 -10.86 -19.08
CA TYR A 52 -19.38 -9.64 -19.27
C TYR A 52 -18.59 -8.40 -18.87
N VAL A 53 -18.85 -7.31 -19.58
CA VAL A 53 -18.35 -5.96 -19.30
C VAL A 53 -19.53 -5.01 -19.17
N PHE A 54 -19.56 -4.23 -18.09
CA PHE A 54 -20.61 -3.26 -17.83
C PHE A 54 -20.04 -1.90 -17.43
N GLY A 55 -20.59 -0.84 -18.01
CA GLY A 55 -20.29 0.54 -17.61
C GLY A 55 -18.86 0.97 -17.92
N GLY A 56 -18.32 1.85 -17.06
CA GLY A 56 -17.03 2.51 -17.24
C GLY A 56 -17.16 3.97 -17.66
N PHE A 57 -16.02 4.62 -17.91
CA PHE A 57 -15.92 6.02 -18.32
C PHE A 57 -15.09 6.12 -19.60
N ASP A 58 -15.65 6.74 -20.64
CA ASP A 58 -15.04 6.86 -21.98
C ASP A 58 -14.22 8.15 -22.18
N GLY A 59 -14.04 8.93 -21.11
CA GLY A 59 -13.41 10.25 -21.16
C GLY A 59 -14.38 11.42 -21.25
N THR A 60 -15.64 11.16 -21.61
CA THR A 60 -16.69 12.18 -21.71
C THR A 60 -17.87 11.87 -20.78
N SER A 61 -18.27 10.60 -20.71
CA SER A 61 -19.47 10.17 -20.00
C SER A 61 -19.29 8.80 -19.36
N ARG A 62 -20.04 8.57 -18.27
CA ARG A 62 -20.20 7.22 -17.74
C ARG A 62 -21.09 6.42 -18.69
N LEU A 63 -20.82 5.13 -18.79
CA LEU A 63 -21.51 4.21 -19.68
C LEU A 63 -22.49 3.33 -18.91
N ARG A 64 -23.50 2.79 -19.61
CA ARG A 64 -24.52 1.85 -19.09
C ARG A 64 -24.73 0.64 -19.99
N ASP A 65 -23.91 0.49 -21.01
CA ASP A 65 -23.96 -0.62 -21.94
C ASP A 65 -23.46 -1.90 -21.26
N LEU A 66 -24.08 -3.02 -21.63
CA LEU A 66 -23.68 -4.36 -21.20
C LEU A 66 -23.20 -5.12 -22.43
N HIS A 67 -21.96 -5.59 -22.37
CA HIS A 67 -21.36 -6.38 -23.44
C HIS A 67 -21.01 -7.76 -22.95
N ARG A 68 -21.25 -8.75 -23.81
CA ARG A 68 -20.82 -10.13 -23.60
C ARG A 68 -19.72 -10.45 -24.60
N TYR A 69 -18.61 -10.98 -24.10
CA TYR A 69 -17.57 -11.57 -24.94
C TYR A 69 -17.75 -13.08 -25.02
N SER A 70 -17.72 -13.63 -26.23
CA SER A 70 -17.63 -15.07 -26.46
C SER A 70 -16.19 -15.44 -26.74
N ILE A 71 -15.59 -16.25 -25.85
CA ILE A 71 -14.20 -16.70 -25.95
C ILE A 71 -14.00 -17.57 -27.19
N LEU A 72 -14.88 -18.57 -27.40
CA LEU A 72 -14.75 -19.48 -28.54
C LEU A 72 -14.94 -18.77 -29.88
N ALA A 73 -15.84 -17.79 -29.95
CA ALA A 73 -16.10 -17.05 -31.18
C ALA A 73 -15.14 -15.87 -31.38
N ASN A 74 -14.34 -15.52 -30.36
CA ASN A 74 -13.58 -14.28 -30.29
C ASN A 74 -14.41 -13.09 -30.79
N SER A 75 -15.56 -12.86 -30.15
CA SER A 75 -16.52 -11.85 -30.61
C SER A 75 -17.26 -11.19 -29.47
N TRP A 76 -17.45 -9.87 -29.59
CA TRP A 76 -18.31 -9.08 -28.71
C TRP A 76 -19.75 -9.06 -29.20
N THR A 77 -20.68 -9.04 -28.24
CA THR A 77 -22.10 -8.78 -28.46
C THR A 77 -22.59 -7.75 -27.45
N GLU A 78 -23.01 -6.58 -27.93
CA GLU A 78 -23.77 -5.63 -27.13
C GLU A 78 -25.16 -6.19 -26.85
N LEU A 79 -25.55 -6.16 -25.57
CA LEU A 79 -26.84 -6.64 -25.11
C LEU A 79 -27.76 -5.44 -24.86
N SER A 80 -29.03 -5.57 -25.24
CA SER A 80 -30.08 -4.62 -24.92
C SER A 80 -31.09 -5.23 -23.94
N PRO A 81 -30.73 -5.36 -22.66
CA PRO A 81 -31.57 -6.00 -21.66
C PRO A 81 -32.76 -5.11 -21.27
N GLY A 82 -33.89 -5.75 -20.95
CA GLY A 82 -35.08 -5.10 -20.41
C GLY A 82 -35.02 -4.87 -18.89
N GLY A 83 -36.16 -4.49 -18.31
CA GLY A 83 -36.33 -4.37 -16.86
C GLY A 83 -35.76 -3.09 -16.27
N SER A 84 -35.32 -3.15 -15.01
CA SER A 84 -34.74 -2.02 -14.28
C SER A 84 -33.24 -1.91 -14.55
N VAL A 85 -32.93 -1.41 -15.74
CA VAL A 85 -31.55 -1.25 -16.23
C VAL A 85 -30.77 -0.31 -15.29
N PRO A 86 -29.57 -0.70 -14.81
CA PRO A 86 -28.77 0.16 -13.96
C PRO A 86 -28.41 1.48 -14.66
N SER A 87 -28.31 2.56 -13.88
CA SER A 87 -27.83 3.85 -14.36
C SER A 87 -26.37 3.77 -14.85
N ALA A 88 -25.99 4.72 -15.70
CA ALA A 88 -24.63 4.83 -16.19
C ALA A 88 -23.64 5.11 -15.05
N ARG A 89 -22.58 4.31 -14.97
CA ARG A 89 -21.64 4.34 -13.84
C ARG A 89 -20.24 3.82 -14.19
N SER A 90 -19.24 4.30 -13.46
CA SER A 90 -17.88 3.76 -13.43
C SER A 90 -17.60 3.08 -12.10
N VAL A 91 -16.49 2.34 -12.01
CA VAL A 91 -15.98 1.69 -10.78
C VAL A 91 -17.02 0.87 -9.99
N PRO A 92 -17.94 0.11 -10.64
CA PRO A 92 -18.87 -0.75 -9.90
C PRO A 92 -18.17 -2.03 -9.41
N GLY A 93 -18.67 -2.60 -8.31
CA GLY A 93 -18.41 -4.00 -8.00
C GLY A 93 -19.21 -4.89 -8.94
N MET A 94 -18.59 -5.90 -9.53
CA MET A 94 -19.27 -6.83 -10.42
C MET A 94 -18.77 -8.26 -10.22
N THR A 95 -19.68 -9.21 -10.07
CA THR A 95 -19.33 -10.63 -9.90
C THR A 95 -20.43 -11.53 -10.45
N TRP A 96 -20.10 -12.80 -10.65
CA TRP A 96 -21.00 -13.83 -11.14
C TRP A 96 -21.33 -14.83 -10.06
N SER A 97 -22.61 -15.10 -9.89
CA SER A 97 -23.09 -16.16 -9.02
C SER A 97 -23.21 -17.46 -9.82
N TYR A 98 -22.46 -18.47 -9.41
CA TYR A 98 -22.48 -19.79 -10.05
C TYR A 98 -23.64 -20.68 -9.56
N THR A 99 -24.39 -20.25 -8.55
CA THR A 99 -25.58 -21.00 -8.06
C THR A 99 -26.81 -20.74 -8.92
N ASP A 100 -27.08 -19.48 -9.27
CA ASP A 100 -28.24 -19.09 -10.07
C ASP A 100 -27.90 -18.69 -11.52
N ASP A 101 -26.61 -18.66 -11.86
CA ASP A 101 -26.10 -18.33 -13.19
C ASP A 101 -26.46 -16.89 -13.63
N GLU A 102 -26.39 -15.96 -12.67
CA GLU A 102 -26.74 -14.55 -12.87
C GLU A 102 -25.59 -13.59 -12.50
N LEU A 103 -25.60 -12.43 -13.15
CA LEU A 103 -24.61 -11.37 -12.96
C LEU A 103 -25.10 -10.35 -11.93
N TYR A 104 -24.24 -9.97 -11.00
CA TYR A 104 -24.54 -8.98 -9.97
C TYR A 104 -23.65 -7.75 -10.10
N VAL A 105 -24.26 -6.57 -9.99
CA VAL A 105 -23.59 -5.26 -10.02
C VAL A 105 -23.99 -4.47 -8.78
N PHE A 106 -23.00 -3.96 -8.05
CA PHE A 106 -23.22 -3.19 -6.82
C PHE A 106 -22.45 -1.86 -6.84
N GLY A 107 -23.14 -0.79 -6.41
CA GLY A 107 -22.54 0.53 -6.21
C GLY A 107 -21.91 1.14 -7.46
N GLY A 108 -20.81 1.86 -7.26
CA GLY A 108 -20.09 2.61 -8.30
C GLY A 108 -20.41 4.10 -8.29
N ASP A 109 -19.79 4.83 -9.22
CA ASP A 109 -19.90 6.28 -9.35
C ASP A 109 -20.74 6.69 -10.55
N ALA A 110 -21.78 7.48 -10.30
CA ALA A 110 -22.67 8.05 -11.31
C ALA A 110 -22.70 9.59 -11.19
N VAL A 111 -23.89 10.20 -11.20
CA VAL A 111 -24.02 11.63 -10.82
C VAL A 111 -23.72 11.81 -9.33
N SER A 112 -24.02 10.78 -8.53
CA SER A 112 -23.63 10.60 -7.14
C SER A 112 -23.15 9.17 -6.95
N GLN A 113 -22.47 8.89 -5.84
CA GLN A 113 -22.14 7.52 -5.46
C GLN A 113 -23.41 6.69 -5.24
N LEU A 114 -23.30 5.39 -5.47
CA LEU A 114 -24.41 4.45 -5.45
C LEU A 114 -24.19 3.32 -4.43
N ASN A 115 -25.29 2.75 -3.93
CA ASN A 115 -25.33 1.49 -3.17
C ASN A 115 -26.50 0.59 -3.63
N ASP A 116 -26.98 0.78 -4.85
CA ASP A 116 -27.98 -0.09 -5.45
C ASP A 116 -27.34 -1.43 -5.84
N LEU A 117 -28.11 -2.51 -5.70
CA LEU A 117 -27.73 -3.86 -6.13
C LEU A 117 -28.64 -4.26 -7.30
N HIS A 118 -28.02 -4.57 -8.43
CA HIS A 118 -28.72 -5.04 -9.62
C HIS A 118 -28.31 -6.47 -9.95
N ARG A 119 -29.29 -7.25 -10.40
CA ARG A 119 -29.12 -8.61 -10.88
C ARG A 119 -29.56 -8.70 -12.33
N TYR A 120 -28.72 -9.26 -13.19
CA TYR A 120 -29.02 -9.51 -14.59
C TYR A 120 -29.25 -10.99 -14.83
N SER A 121 -30.46 -11.30 -15.29
CA SER A 121 -30.84 -12.65 -15.70
C SER A 121 -30.49 -12.87 -17.16
N VAL A 122 -29.57 -13.80 -17.43
CA VAL A 122 -29.19 -14.14 -18.81
C VAL A 122 -30.34 -14.78 -19.55
N SER A 123 -31.09 -15.67 -18.90
CA SER A 123 -32.21 -16.38 -19.53
C SER A 123 -33.35 -15.45 -19.95
N ALA A 124 -33.64 -14.44 -19.13
CA ALA A 124 -34.68 -13.45 -19.41
C ALA A 124 -34.16 -12.22 -20.19
N ASN A 125 -32.84 -12.07 -20.33
CA ASN A 125 -32.18 -10.86 -20.83
C ASN A 125 -32.77 -9.59 -20.18
N SER A 126 -32.84 -9.56 -18.85
CA SER A 126 -33.50 -8.48 -18.10
C SER A 126 -32.80 -8.20 -16.78
N TRP A 127 -32.73 -6.92 -16.43
CA TRP A 127 -32.24 -6.46 -15.15
C TRP A 127 -33.35 -6.38 -14.11
N THR A 128 -33.00 -6.70 -12.86
CA THR A 128 -33.83 -6.49 -11.68
C THR A 128 -33.00 -5.74 -10.64
N GLN A 129 -33.49 -4.58 -10.19
CA GLN A 129 -32.95 -3.87 -9.05
C GLN A 129 -33.51 -4.55 -7.80
N LEU A 130 -32.60 -5.03 -6.98
CA LEU A 130 -32.96 -5.71 -5.75
C LEU A 130 -33.17 -4.68 -4.65
N THR A 131 -34.05 -5.01 -3.70
CA THR A 131 -34.24 -4.27 -2.46
C THR A 131 -33.89 -5.20 -1.29
N PRO A 132 -32.60 -5.37 -0.97
CA PRO A 132 -32.17 -6.24 0.10
C PRO A 132 -32.62 -5.75 1.48
N GLY A 133 -32.88 -6.68 2.40
CA GLY A 133 -32.99 -6.38 3.83
C GLY A 133 -31.63 -6.30 4.53
N GLY A 134 -31.66 -6.21 5.86
CA GLY A 134 -30.47 -6.28 6.71
C GLY A 134 -29.66 -4.98 6.76
N THR A 135 -28.35 -5.10 7.01
CA THR A 135 -27.43 -3.95 7.13
C THR A 135 -26.86 -3.63 5.76
N VAL A 136 -27.59 -2.81 4.99
CA VAL A 136 -27.18 -2.42 3.63
C VAL A 136 -25.87 -1.62 3.67
N PRO A 137 -24.86 -1.92 2.83
CA PRO A 137 -23.66 -1.11 2.76
C PRO A 137 -23.97 0.33 2.33
N SER A 138 -23.18 1.27 2.83
CA SER A 138 -23.21 2.66 2.38
C SER A 138 -22.95 2.78 0.87
N THR A 139 -23.30 3.93 0.30
CA THR A 139 -22.79 4.37 -1.01
C THR A 139 -21.29 4.16 -1.07
N ARG A 140 -20.83 3.52 -2.15
CA ARG A 140 -19.40 3.22 -2.33
C ARG A 140 -19.04 2.96 -3.77
N GLN A 141 -17.81 3.31 -4.10
CA GLN A 141 -17.13 3.02 -5.35
C GLN A 141 -15.77 2.37 -5.10
N ALA A 142 -15.10 1.84 -6.12
CA ALA A 142 -13.71 1.36 -6.01
C ALA A 142 -13.49 0.27 -4.93
N HIS A 143 -14.55 -0.48 -4.61
CA HIS A 143 -14.54 -1.57 -3.63
C HIS A 143 -14.26 -2.90 -4.32
N GLY A 144 -13.73 -3.86 -3.57
CA GLY A 144 -13.63 -5.24 -4.03
C GLY A 144 -15.01 -5.91 -3.94
N MET A 145 -15.37 -6.72 -4.94
CA MET A 145 -16.53 -7.60 -4.87
C MET A 145 -16.21 -8.99 -5.41
N VAL A 146 -16.48 -10.04 -4.62
CA VAL A 146 -16.29 -11.45 -5.04
C VAL A 146 -17.47 -12.32 -4.63
N TYR A 147 -17.62 -13.47 -5.28
CA TYR A 147 -18.64 -14.47 -4.97
C TYR A 147 -18.04 -15.72 -4.33
N SER A 148 -18.59 -16.13 -3.18
CA SER A 148 -18.30 -17.42 -2.55
C SER A 148 -19.41 -18.41 -2.82
N GLN A 149 -19.07 -19.53 -3.45
CA GLN A 149 -20.02 -20.62 -3.68
C GLN A 149 -20.39 -21.34 -2.38
N THR A 150 -19.47 -21.42 -1.41
CA THR A 150 -19.68 -22.12 -0.14
C THR A 150 -20.73 -21.46 0.73
N THR A 151 -20.77 -20.12 0.75
CA THR A 151 -21.79 -19.37 1.51
C THR A 151 -22.95 -18.90 0.66
N ASP A 152 -22.91 -19.15 -0.66
CA ASP A 152 -23.82 -18.60 -1.66
C ASP A 152 -24.04 -17.08 -1.48
N GLY A 153 -22.92 -16.36 -1.40
CA GLY A 153 -22.92 -14.97 -0.96
C GLY A 153 -21.89 -14.09 -1.67
N LEU A 154 -22.26 -12.82 -1.83
CA LEU A 154 -21.41 -11.78 -2.41
C LEU A 154 -20.68 -11.07 -1.28
N TYR A 155 -19.35 -11.03 -1.32
CA TYR A 155 -18.55 -10.30 -0.36
C TYR A 155 -18.12 -8.97 -0.96
N VAL A 156 -18.31 -7.90 -0.19
CA VAL A 156 -17.91 -6.54 -0.55
C VAL A 156 -16.98 -6.01 0.54
N PHE A 157 -15.78 -5.59 0.15
CA PHE A 157 -14.79 -5.06 1.07
C PHE A 157 -14.32 -3.66 0.65
N GLY A 158 -14.25 -2.77 1.64
CA GLY A 158 -13.67 -1.44 1.49
C GLY A 158 -14.30 -0.58 0.40
N GLY A 159 -13.46 0.15 -0.31
CA GLY A 159 -13.84 1.14 -1.30
C GLY A 159 -13.88 2.57 -0.76
N TRP A 160 -14.38 3.47 -1.57
CA TRP A 160 -14.53 4.89 -1.25
C TRP A 160 -16.02 5.22 -1.09
N GLY A 161 -16.43 5.63 0.12
CA GLY A 161 -17.80 6.05 0.44
C GLY A 161 -18.04 7.56 0.39
N ASP A 162 -19.18 8.00 0.93
CA ASP A 162 -19.51 9.41 1.06
C ASP A 162 -18.81 10.07 2.26
N SER A 163 -18.57 11.39 2.16
CA SER A 163 -17.95 12.20 3.21
C SER A 163 -18.66 12.03 4.57
N PRO A 164 -17.92 11.97 5.70
CA PRO A 164 -16.47 12.19 5.84
C PRO A 164 -15.60 10.96 5.60
N ILE A 165 -16.15 9.80 5.19
CA ILE A 165 -15.39 8.55 5.12
C ILE A 165 -14.92 8.28 3.68
N ARG A 166 -13.65 8.58 3.38
CA ARG A 166 -13.10 8.38 2.01
C ARG A 166 -12.65 6.97 1.71
N SER A 167 -12.20 6.21 2.68
CA SER A 167 -11.77 4.84 2.47
C SER A 167 -12.38 3.98 3.54
N LEU A 168 -12.84 2.81 3.15
CA LEU A 168 -13.58 1.90 3.99
C LEU A 168 -12.74 0.65 4.26
N ASN A 169 -12.90 0.04 5.42
CA ASN A 169 -12.37 -1.29 5.77
C ASN A 169 -13.48 -2.25 6.25
N ASP A 170 -14.73 -1.89 6.03
CA ASP A 170 -15.86 -2.73 6.37
C ASP A 170 -15.96 -3.92 5.39
N LEU A 171 -16.41 -5.06 5.91
CA LEU A 171 -16.66 -6.27 5.14
C LEU A 171 -18.15 -6.60 5.22
N TYR A 172 -18.80 -6.72 4.07
CA TYR A 172 -20.20 -7.12 3.98
C TYR A 172 -20.35 -8.44 3.24
N ARG A 173 -21.37 -9.20 3.64
CA ARG A 173 -21.85 -10.37 2.91
C ARG A 173 -23.32 -10.17 2.53
N TYR A 174 -23.64 -10.24 1.25
CA TYR A 174 -25.00 -10.38 0.75
C TYR A 174 -25.34 -11.85 0.61
N SER A 175 -26.44 -12.28 1.23
CA SER A 175 -27.00 -13.62 1.01
C SER A 175 -28.01 -13.56 -0.14
N ILE A 176 -27.75 -14.33 -1.20
CA ILE A 176 -28.61 -14.39 -2.39
C ILE A 176 -29.98 -14.95 -2.02
N SER A 177 -30.00 -16.11 -1.37
CA SER A 177 -31.24 -16.80 -0.96
C SER A 177 -32.09 -15.99 0.01
N ALA A 178 -31.47 -15.26 0.96
CA ALA A 178 -32.19 -14.44 1.92
C ALA A 178 -32.51 -13.03 1.41
N ASN A 179 -31.93 -12.62 0.27
CA ASN A 179 -31.96 -11.25 -0.23
C ASN A 179 -31.68 -10.22 0.89
N SER A 180 -30.57 -10.38 1.61
CA SER A 180 -30.25 -9.57 2.79
C SER A 180 -28.75 -9.39 2.96
N TRP A 181 -28.35 -8.19 3.38
CA TRP A 181 -26.98 -7.86 3.73
C TRP A 181 -26.68 -8.12 5.21
N THR A 182 -25.45 -8.55 5.48
CA THR A 182 -24.89 -8.65 6.83
C THR A 182 -23.53 -7.97 6.83
N GLN A 183 -23.33 -6.99 7.71
CA GLN A 183 -22.00 -6.48 8.00
C GLN A 183 -21.28 -7.51 8.88
N LEU A 184 -20.11 -7.93 8.45
CA LEU A 184 -19.25 -8.84 9.20
C LEU A 184 -18.35 -8.03 10.14
N SER A 185 -17.96 -8.63 11.26
CA SER A 185 -17.03 -8.03 12.23
C SER A 185 -15.87 -9.00 12.49
N PRO A 186 -15.05 -9.25 11.45
CA PRO A 186 -14.03 -10.29 11.50
C PRO A 186 -12.91 -9.93 12.48
N GLY A 187 -12.33 -10.95 13.12
CA GLY A 187 -11.16 -10.80 13.98
C GLY A 187 -9.84 -10.74 13.20
N GLY A 188 -8.72 -10.78 13.95
CA GLY A 188 -7.38 -10.89 13.38
C GLY A 188 -6.80 -9.56 12.87
N SER A 189 -5.92 -9.64 11.86
CA SER A 189 -5.21 -8.50 11.29
C SER A 189 -6.07 -7.83 10.21
N ILE A 190 -7.02 -7.00 10.61
CA ILE A 190 -7.95 -6.32 9.71
C ILE A 190 -7.16 -5.39 8.76
N PRO A 191 -7.39 -5.43 7.43
CA PRO A 191 -6.76 -4.50 6.51
C PRO A 191 -7.19 -3.07 6.80
N SER A 192 -6.26 -2.11 6.67
CA SER A 192 -6.60 -0.68 6.79
C SER A 192 -7.67 -0.27 5.78
N ALA A 193 -8.39 0.82 6.07
CA ALA A 193 -9.31 1.46 5.14
C ALA A 193 -8.63 1.69 3.79
N ARG A 194 -9.24 1.24 2.70
CA ARG A 194 -8.61 1.29 1.36
C ARG A 194 -9.62 1.32 0.21
N ASN A 195 -9.22 1.93 -0.89
CA ASN A 195 -9.97 1.95 -2.14
C ASN A 195 -9.05 1.58 -3.33
N GLY A 196 -9.63 1.19 -4.47
CA GLY A 196 -8.87 0.83 -5.66
C GLY A 196 -7.96 -0.40 -5.48
N HIS A 197 -8.23 -1.25 -4.49
CA HIS A 197 -7.47 -2.48 -4.21
C HIS A 197 -7.93 -3.63 -5.11
N GLY A 198 -7.06 -4.63 -5.28
CA GLY A 198 -7.43 -5.90 -5.90
C GLY A 198 -8.11 -6.83 -4.91
N MET A 199 -9.13 -7.56 -5.35
CA MET A 199 -9.74 -8.63 -4.56
C MET A 199 -10.01 -9.87 -5.40
N ALA A 200 -9.62 -11.04 -4.91
CA ALA A 200 -9.87 -12.32 -5.55
C ALA A 200 -10.30 -13.37 -4.52
N PHE A 201 -10.97 -14.42 -4.99
CA PHE A 201 -11.51 -15.46 -4.14
C PHE A 201 -11.02 -16.85 -4.56
N SER A 202 -10.43 -17.58 -3.60
CA SER A 202 -10.12 -19.00 -3.73
C SER A 202 -11.37 -19.81 -3.44
N GLN A 203 -11.93 -20.44 -4.47
CA GLN A 203 -13.02 -21.41 -4.28
C GLN A 203 -12.55 -22.71 -3.63
N ILE A 204 -11.25 -23.01 -3.69
CA ILE A 204 -10.67 -24.25 -3.14
C ILE A 204 -10.49 -24.10 -1.63
N ASP A 205 -9.92 -22.98 -1.21
CA ASP A 205 -9.59 -22.73 0.20
C ASP A 205 -10.72 -22.03 0.95
N ASN A 206 -11.72 -21.49 0.22
CA ASN A 206 -12.82 -20.68 0.74
C ASN A 206 -12.30 -19.41 1.45
N GLU A 207 -11.37 -18.74 0.79
CA GLU A 207 -10.66 -17.57 1.29
C GLU A 207 -10.71 -16.44 0.27
N LEU A 208 -10.80 -15.20 0.74
CA LEU A 208 -10.63 -14.02 -0.09
C LEU A 208 -9.27 -13.38 0.19
N TYR A 209 -8.68 -12.86 -0.87
CA TYR A 209 -7.39 -12.18 -0.86
C TYR A 209 -7.59 -10.73 -1.25
N VAL A 210 -6.92 -9.82 -0.54
CA VAL A 210 -6.92 -8.38 -0.82
C VAL A 210 -5.49 -7.91 -0.95
N PHE A 211 -5.18 -7.24 -2.05
CA PHE A 211 -3.84 -6.70 -2.30
C PHE A 211 -3.89 -5.21 -2.68
N GLY A 212 -3.01 -4.44 -2.06
CA GLY A 212 -2.74 -3.05 -2.41
C GLY A 212 -3.95 -2.12 -2.22
N GLY A 213 -4.08 -1.18 -3.14
CA GLY A 213 -5.02 -0.06 -3.09
C GLY A 213 -4.36 1.22 -2.58
N GLU A 214 -5.20 2.22 -2.29
CA GLU A 214 -4.80 3.49 -1.71
C GLU A 214 -5.54 3.71 -0.39
N ASN A 215 -4.83 4.27 0.59
CA ASN A 215 -5.41 4.82 1.81
C ASN A 215 -4.89 6.26 2.05
N ALA A 216 -5.23 6.84 3.20
CA ALA A 216 -4.80 8.20 3.54
C ALA A 216 -3.26 8.41 3.59
N THR A 217 -2.46 7.35 3.65
CA THR A 217 -0.98 7.41 3.65
C THR A 217 -0.36 7.30 2.26
N GLY A 218 -1.10 6.83 1.27
CA GLY A 218 -0.63 6.60 -0.10
C GLY A 218 -0.97 5.21 -0.62
N TYR A 219 -0.21 4.76 -1.62
CA TYR A 219 -0.37 3.45 -2.24
C TYR A 219 0.12 2.34 -1.33
N LEU A 220 -0.52 1.18 -1.42
CA LEU A 220 -0.27 0.01 -0.58
C LEU A 220 0.26 -1.16 -1.42
N ASN A 221 1.10 -2.00 -0.82
CA ASN A 221 1.58 -3.28 -1.36
C ASN A 221 1.38 -4.45 -0.38
N ASP A 222 0.54 -4.27 0.62
CA ASP A 222 0.23 -5.29 1.61
C ASP A 222 -0.73 -6.35 1.04
N LEU A 223 -0.58 -7.59 1.50
CA LEU A 223 -1.42 -8.72 1.13
C LEU A 223 -2.15 -9.24 2.37
N TYR A 224 -3.46 -9.37 2.26
CA TYR A 224 -4.31 -9.92 3.31
C TYR A 224 -5.12 -11.10 2.81
N ARG A 225 -5.36 -12.03 3.71
CA ARG A 225 -6.22 -13.18 3.51
C ARG A 225 -7.32 -13.20 4.57
N TYR A 226 -8.56 -13.38 4.15
CA TYR A 226 -9.68 -13.61 5.05
C TYR A 226 -10.21 -15.02 4.87
N THR A 227 -10.21 -15.76 5.96
CA THR A 227 -10.66 -17.15 6.01
C THR A 227 -12.10 -17.18 6.52
N ILE A 228 -13.05 -17.53 5.64
CA ILE A 228 -14.50 -17.46 5.94
C ILE A 228 -14.88 -18.31 7.16
N SER A 229 -14.31 -19.51 7.29
CA SER A 229 -14.63 -20.41 8.41
C SER A 229 -14.12 -19.90 9.76
N ALA A 230 -13.08 -19.07 9.76
CA ALA A 230 -12.50 -18.48 10.95
C ALA A 230 -13.08 -17.10 11.28
N ASP A 231 -13.79 -16.48 10.33
CA ASP A 231 -14.24 -15.07 10.40
C ASP A 231 -13.10 -14.15 10.86
N ALA A 232 -11.93 -14.30 10.23
CA ALA A 232 -10.71 -13.59 10.64
C ALA A 232 -9.81 -13.26 9.45
N TRP A 233 -9.21 -12.06 9.53
CA TRP A 233 -8.16 -11.61 8.62
C TRP A 233 -6.77 -12.02 9.11
N THR A 234 -5.90 -12.34 8.16
CA THR A 234 -4.48 -12.60 8.38
C THR A 234 -3.69 -11.68 7.45
N ALA A 235 -2.77 -10.89 8.01
CA ALA A 235 -1.77 -10.18 7.23
C ALA A 235 -0.70 -11.17 6.78
N LEU A 236 -0.42 -11.21 5.48
CA LEU A 236 0.58 -12.09 4.91
C LEU A 236 1.88 -11.32 4.71
N SER A 237 3.01 -12.01 4.79
CA SER A 237 4.33 -11.44 4.50
C SER A 237 5.09 -12.35 3.54
N PRO A 238 4.61 -12.46 2.29
CA PRO A 238 5.18 -13.41 1.35
C PRO A 238 6.64 -13.09 1.02
N GLY A 239 7.43 -14.12 0.79
CA GLY A 239 8.77 -13.98 0.21
C GLY A 239 8.75 -13.69 -1.29
N GLY A 240 9.92 -13.68 -1.91
CA GLY A 240 10.07 -13.55 -3.37
C GLY A 240 10.08 -12.11 -3.87
N ILE A 241 9.67 -11.91 -5.13
CA ILE A 241 9.67 -10.60 -5.80
C ILE A 241 8.30 -9.98 -5.60
N ALA A 242 8.15 -9.21 -4.52
CA ALA A 242 6.88 -8.58 -4.20
C ALA A 242 6.57 -7.43 -5.19
N PRO A 243 5.30 -7.28 -5.62
CA PRO A 243 4.89 -6.14 -6.44
C PRO A 243 5.01 -4.83 -5.65
N GLU A 244 5.38 -3.75 -6.34
CA GLU A 244 5.37 -2.41 -5.74
C GLU A 244 3.97 -1.93 -5.34
N ALA A 245 3.91 -0.90 -4.49
CA ALA A 245 2.68 -0.31 -3.98
C ALA A 245 1.86 0.35 -5.08
N ARG A 246 0.58 -0.04 -5.19
CA ARG A 246 -0.26 0.31 -6.33
C ARG A 246 -1.75 0.32 -6.01
N GLN A 247 -2.51 1.11 -6.77
CA GLN A 247 -3.97 1.09 -6.81
C GLN A 247 -4.49 0.91 -8.24
N TRP A 248 -5.80 0.69 -8.39
CA TRP A 248 -6.49 0.52 -9.67
C TRP A 248 -5.91 -0.62 -10.53
N LEU A 249 -5.40 -1.65 -9.87
CA LEU A 249 -4.88 -2.88 -10.46
C LEU A 249 -6.00 -3.87 -10.80
N GLY A 250 -5.73 -4.79 -11.72
CA GLY A 250 -6.51 -6.00 -11.90
C GLY A 250 -6.05 -7.08 -10.91
N MET A 251 -6.99 -7.84 -10.34
CA MET A 251 -6.68 -9.03 -9.53
C MET A 251 -7.64 -10.17 -9.83
N ALA A 252 -7.13 -11.38 -10.05
CA ALA A 252 -7.92 -12.55 -10.38
C ALA A 252 -7.31 -13.84 -9.84
N TRP A 253 -8.15 -14.83 -9.55
CA TRP A 253 -7.73 -16.15 -9.08
C TRP A 253 -7.58 -17.13 -10.24
N CYS A 254 -6.43 -17.82 -10.30
CA CYS A 254 -6.20 -18.93 -11.22
C CYS A 254 -6.59 -20.25 -10.57
N HIS A 255 -7.60 -20.91 -11.14
CA HIS A 255 -8.07 -22.20 -10.64
C HIS A 255 -7.14 -23.38 -10.99
N ALA A 256 -6.34 -23.27 -12.05
CA ALA A 256 -5.49 -24.37 -12.51
C ALA A 256 -4.18 -24.49 -11.71
N ASP A 257 -3.64 -23.36 -11.25
CA ASP A 257 -2.39 -23.33 -10.48
C ASP A 257 -2.56 -22.88 -9.02
N ASN A 258 -3.81 -22.64 -8.56
CA ASN A 258 -4.13 -22.24 -7.19
C ASN A 258 -3.43 -20.94 -6.74
N GLY A 259 -3.24 -19.98 -7.65
CA GLY A 259 -2.54 -18.72 -7.38
C GLY A 259 -3.39 -17.47 -7.62
N VAL A 260 -2.99 -16.37 -6.99
CA VAL A 260 -3.51 -15.02 -7.27
C VAL A 260 -2.65 -14.37 -8.33
N TYR A 261 -3.26 -13.77 -9.34
CA TYR A 261 -2.59 -12.94 -10.33
C TYR A 261 -2.99 -11.48 -10.18
N ILE A 262 -2.01 -10.59 -10.27
CA ILE A 262 -2.23 -9.14 -10.33
C ILE A 262 -1.55 -8.54 -11.56
N PHE A 263 -2.18 -7.55 -12.17
CA PHE A 263 -1.65 -6.88 -13.36
C PHE A 263 -1.83 -5.36 -13.29
N GLY A 264 -0.78 -4.65 -13.70
CA GLY A 264 -0.78 -3.20 -13.89
C GLY A 264 -1.18 -2.41 -12.64
N GLY A 265 -1.89 -1.29 -12.86
CA GLY A 265 -2.27 -0.33 -11.83
C GLY A 265 -1.46 0.97 -11.92
N SER A 266 -1.65 1.83 -10.93
CA SER A 266 -0.92 3.08 -10.74
C SER A 266 -0.16 3.01 -9.42
N GLY A 267 1.16 3.14 -9.48
CA GLY A 267 2.07 3.12 -8.34
C GLY A 267 2.94 4.38 -8.28
N TYR A 268 3.98 4.36 -7.45
CA TYR A 268 4.88 5.50 -7.30
C TYR A 268 5.77 5.72 -8.53
N SER A 269 6.01 4.67 -9.31
CA SER A 269 6.75 4.72 -10.58
C SER A 269 5.88 5.09 -11.79
N GLY A 270 4.60 5.43 -11.56
CA GLY A 270 3.63 5.77 -12.60
C GLY A 270 2.68 4.61 -12.92
N TYR A 271 2.26 4.49 -14.18
CA TYR A 271 1.44 3.37 -14.62
C TYR A 271 2.28 2.11 -14.79
N LEU A 272 1.69 0.96 -14.48
CA LEU A 272 2.39 -0.33 -14.43
C LEU A 272 1.84 -1.30 -15.47
N ASN A 273 2.68 -2.22 -15.95
CA ASN A 273 2.34 -3.34 -16.85
C ASN A 273 3.01 -4.67 -16.46
N ASP A 274 3.51 -4.76 -15.23
CA ASP A 274 4.02 -6.00 -14.67
C ASP A 274 2.87 -6.95 -14.29
N LEU A 275 3.13 -8.25 -14.42
CA LEU A 275 2.23 -9.33 -14.02
C LEU A 275 2.89 -10.10 -12.90
N HIS A 276 2.23 -10.22 -11.74
CA HIS A 276 2.75 -11.00 -10.62
C HIS A 276 1.79 -12.11 -10.24
N ARG A 277 2.36 -13.24 -9.81
CA ARG A 277 1.63 -14.36 -9.23
C ARG A 277 2.04 -14.54 -7.76
N TYR A 278 1.05 -14.59 -6.88
CA TYR A 278 1.22 -15.06 -5.51
C TYR A 278 0.83 -16.53 -5.41
N ASP A 279 1.71 -17.33 -4.80
CA ASP A 279 1.47 -18.71 -4.45
C ASP A 279 1.10 -18.83 -2.97
N PRO A 280 -0.15 -19.17 -2.63
CA PRO A 280 -0.57 -19.35 -1.24
C PRO A 280 0.04 -20.58 -0.55
N GLY A 281 0.47 -21.59 -1.31
CA GLY A 281 1.05 -22.82 -0.75
C GLY A 281 2.48 -22.63 -0.29
N GLU A 282 3.25 -21.84 -1.05
CA GLU A 282 4.66 -21.52 -0.75
C GLU A 282 4.83 -20.16 -0.05
N ASP A 283 3.77 -19.35 0.01
CA ASP A 283 3.76 -17.96 0.51
C ASP A 283 4.83 -17.08 -0.17
N VAL A 284 4.84 -17.07 -1.50
CA VAL A 284 5.81 -16.32 -2.30
C VAL A 284 5.18 -15.58 -3.49
N TRP A 285 5.70 -14.39 -3.77
CA TRP A 285 5.45 -13.66 -5.01
C TRP A 285 6.48 -14.01 -6.09
N SER A 286 6.01 -14.11 -7.32
CA SER A 286 6.83 -14.30 -8.51
C SER A 286 6.37 -13.35 -9.62
N GLU A 287 7.30 -12.61 -10.20
CA GLU A 287 7.04 -11.83 -11.40
C GLU A 287 6.96 -12.77 -12.62
N MET A 288 5.92 -12.59 -13.42
CA MET A 288 5.65 -13.39 -14.61
C MET A 288 6.25 -12.68 -15.82
N GLY A 289 7.24 -13.32 -16.48
CA GLY A 289 8.00 -12.69 -17.57
C GLY A 289 7.16 -12.18 -18.75
N PRO A 290 7.67 -11.18 -19.50
CA PRO A 290 6.90 -10.35 -20.45
C PRO A 290 6.63 -11.01 -21.82
N GLY A 291 6.51 -12.34 -21.89
CA GLY A 291 6.40 -13.04 -23.17
C GLY A 291 5.20 -12.56 -24.02
N GLY A 292 5.36 -12.53 -25.34
CA GLY A 292 4.31 -12.15 -26.28
C GLY A 292 4.09 -10.64 -26.44
N THR A 293 2.86 -10.23 -26.75
CA THR A 293 2.46 -8.82 -26.91
C THR A 293 1.98 -8.25 -25.58
N LEU A 294 2.91 -7.76 -24.77
CA LEU A 294 2.62 -7.21 -23.45
C LEU A 294 1.66 -5.99 -23.54
N PRO A 295 0.62 -5.90 -22.70
CA PRO A 295 -0.22 -4.70 -22.65
C PRO A 295 0.59 -3.48 -22.17
N THR A 296 0.21 -2.29 -22.64
CA THR A 296 0.82 -1.03 -22.17
C THR A 296 0.58 -0.80 -20.68
N ALA A 297 1.47 -0.04 -20.05
CA ALA A 297 1.34 0.41 -18.66
C ALA A 297 0.03 1.14 -18.45
N ARG A 298 -0.85 0.60 -17.58
CA ARG A 298 -2.25 1.05 -17.48
C ARG A 298 -2.86 0.83 -16.11
N TYR A 299 -3.86 1.63 -15.80
CA TYR A 299 -4.67 1.51 -14.59
C TYR A 299 -6.17 1.54 -14.92
N GLY A 300 -7.00 1.05 -13.99
CA GLY A 300 -8.45 1.06 -14.12
C GLY A 300 -9.00 0.14 -15.22
N HIS A 301 -8.23 -0.84 -15.65
CA HIS A 301 -8.68 -1.85 -16.62
C HIS A 301 -9.57 -2.90 -15.95
N GLY A 302 -10.41 -3.58 -16.73
CA GLY A 302 -11.10 -4.79 -16.27
C GLY A 302 -10.18 -6.00 -16.38
N MET A 303 -10.25 -6.92 -15.41
CA MET A 303 -9.49 -8.18 -15.44
C MET A 303 -10.34 -9.34 -14.94
N VAL A 304 -10.32 -10.46 -15.67
CA VAL A 304 -11.01 -11.70 -15.26
C VAL A 304 -10.22 -12.95 -15.64
N TRP A 305 -10.30 -13.97 -14.80
CA TRP A 305 -9.82 -15.31 -15.14
C TRP A 305 -10.95 -16.15 -15.73
N SER A 306 -10.72 -16.71 -16.91
CA SER A 306 -11.64 -17.66 -17.53
C SER A 306 -11.39 -19.08 -17.02
N ARG A 307 -12.43 -19.71 -16.47
CA ARG A 307 -12.35 -21.10 -15.98
C ARG A 307 -12.27 -22.13 -17.10
N THR A 308 -12.71 -21.78 -18.31
CA THR A 308 -12.91 -22.78 -19.38
C THR A 308 -11.68 -22.99 -20.24
N ASP A 309 -10.96 -21.92 -20.59
CA ASP A 309 -9.73 -21.96 -21.39
C ASP A 309 -8.49 -21.59 -20.57
N ASN A 310 -8.64 -21.42 -19.25
CA ASN A 310 -7.58 -21.08 -18.31
C ASN A 310 -6.75 -19.83 -18.72
N GLY A 311 -7.41 -18.86 -19.36
CA GLY A 311 -6.80 -17.60 -19.78
C GLY A 311 -7.15 -16.44 -18.84
N LEU A 312 -6.17 -15.56 -18.61
CA LEU A 312 -6.39 -14.28 -17.95
C LEU A 312 -6.67 -13.21 -19.01
N TYR A 313 -7.78 -12.49 -18.87
CA TYR A 313 -8.20 -11.46 -19.83
C TYR A 313 -8.11 -10.07 -19.20
N VAL A 314 -7.54 -9.11 -19.94
CA VAL A 314 -7.42 -7.70 -19.57
C VAL A 314 -8.08 -6.84 -20.64
N PHE A 315 -9.01 -5.97 -20.26
CA PHE A 315 -9.75 -5.10 -21.17
C PHE A 315 -9.72 -3.63 -20.75
N GLY A 316 -9.40 -2.76 -21.70
CA GLY A 316 -9.48 -1.30 -21.55
C GLY A 316 -8.48 -0.74 -20.54
N GLY A 317 -8.92 0.29 -19.81
CA GLY A 317 -8.09 1.06 -18.88
C GLY A 317 -7.60 2.38 -19.48
N ASN A 318 -6.61 2.98 -18.82
CA ASN A 318 -6.00 4.23 -19.24
C ASN A 318 -4.46 4.15 -19.13
N ASP A 319 -3.76 4.48 -20.21
CA ASP A 319 -2.29 4.56 -20.31
C ASP A 319 -1.77 5.98 -20.60
N GLY A 320 -2.64 6.97 -20.42
CA GLY A 320 -2.51 8.32 -21.00
C GLY A 320 -3.60 8.57 -22.05
N SER A 321 -4.18 7.51 -22.61
CA SER A 321 -5.42 7.52 -23.39
C SER A 321 -6.38 6.43 -22.92
N TYR A 322 -7.68 6.61 -23.14
CA TYR A 322 -8.66 5.54 -22.86
C TYR A 322 -8.51 4.42 -23.90
N LEU A 323 -8.52 3.17 -23.42
CA LEU A 323 -8.23 1.99 -24.23
C LEU A 323 -9.47 1.12 -24.47
N ASN A 324 -9.49 0.41 -25.59
CA ASN A 324 -10.49 -0.62 -25.94
C ASN A 324 -9.87 -1.93 -26.43
N ASP A 325 -8.57 -2.13 -26.19
CA ASP A 325 -7.88 -3.37 -26.51
C ASP A 325 -8.26 -4.48 -25.52
N LEU A 326 -8.18 -5.72 -26.01
CA LEU A 326 -8.41 -6.93 -25.23
C LEU A 326 -7.15 -7.78 -25.33
N HIS A 327 -6.56 -8.12 -24.18
CA HIS A 327 -5.39 -8.97 -24.08
C HIS A 327 -5.72 -10.26 -23.35
N ARG A 328 -5.09 -11.35 -23.76
CA ARG A 328 -5.15 -12.65 -23.09
C ARG A 328 -3.74 -13.08 -22.68
N TYR A 329 -3.59 -13.52 -21.44
CA TYR A 329 -2.38 -14.17 -20.93
C TYR A 329 -2.63 -15.66 -20.72
N GLU A 330 -1.66 -16.47 -21.16
CA GLU A 330 -1.66 -17.92 -21.01
C GLU A 330 -0.52 -18.36 -20.09
N PRO A 331 -0.82 -18.92 -18.89
CA PRO A 331 0.19 -19.48 -18.01
C PRO A 331 0.62 -20.87 -18.48
N VAL A 332 1.93 -21.14 -18.43
CA VAL A 332 2.50 -22.47 -18.65
C VAL A 332 2.26 -23.30 -17.40
N THR A 333 1.36 -24.28 -17.51
CA THR A 333 1.13 -25.24 -16.43
C THR A 333 2.25 -26.27 -16.40
N THR A 334 3.17 -26.16 -15.44
CA THR A 334 4.12 -27.23 -15.14
C THR A 334 3.37 -28.36 -14.44
N THR A 335 2.90 -29.35 -15.20
CA THR A 335 2.40 -30.59 -14.61
C THR A 335 3.58 -31.39 -14.06
N SER A 336 3.93 -31.16 -12.79
CA SER A 336 4.81 -32.07 -12.05
C SER A 336 4.10 -33.42 -11.91
N THR A 337 4.40 -34.34 -12.82
CA THR A 337 4.06 -35.76 -12.70
C THR A 337 4.91 -36.36 -11.58
N THR A 338 4.42 -36.23 -10.35
CA THR A 338 4.90 -37.04 -9.24
C THR A 338 4.44 -38.48 -9.47
N SER A 339 5.32 -39.28 -10.07
CA SER A 339 5.26 -40.74 -10.06
C SER A 339 5.35 -41.23 -8.61
N SER A 340 4.21 -41.24 -7.91
CA SER A 340 4.06 -42.01 -6.68
C SER A 340 3.65 -43.42 -7.08
N ALA A 341 4.61 -44.35 -7.00
CA ALA A 341 4.34 -45.77 -7.09
C ALA A 341 3.53 -46.16 -5.83
N SER A 342 2.21 -46.23 -5.97
CA SER A 342 1.31 -46.81 -4.99
C SER A 342 0.88 -48.19 -5.47
N THR A 343 1.41 -49.22 -4.83
CA THR A 343 0.88 -50.59 -4.86
C THR A 343 -0.54 -50.60 -4.31
N THR A 344 -1.53 -50.84 -5.18
CA THR A 344 -2.87 -51.23 -4.77
C THR A 344 -3.30 -52.52 -5.48
N THR A 345 -3.72 -53.45 -4.64
CA THR A 345 -4.36 -54.73 -4.92
C THR A 345 -5.61 -54.58 -5.79
N SER A 346 -5.80 -55.53 -6.70
CA SER A 346 -6.90 -55.59 -7.65
C SER A 346 -8.26 -55.82 -6.97
N GLU A 347 -9.21 -54.92 -7.21
CA GLU A 347 -10.63 -55.26 -7.22
C GLU A 347 -11.22 -54.91 -8.59
N SER A 348 -11.95 -55.88 -9.14
CA SER A 348 -12.54 -55.85 -10.47
C SER A 348 -13.88 -55.12 -10.44
N GLN A 349 -14.05 -54.06 -11.23
CA GLN A 349 -15.38 -53.56 -11.60
C GLN A 349 -15.51 -53.47 -13.12
N THR A 350 -16.51 -54.20 -13.63
CA THR A 350 -16.88 -54.32 -15.03
C THR A 350 -17.78 -53.15 -15.41
N ILE A 351 -17.37 -52.31 -16.38
CA ILE A 351 -18.23 -51.26 -16.94
C ILE A 351 -18.86 -51.77 -18.23
N THR A 352 -20.19 -51.86 -18.26
CA THR A 352 -20.98 -52.15 -19.46
C THR A 352 -21.34 -50.85 -20.16
N THR A 353 -20.81 -50.59 -21.35
CA THR A 353 -21.23 -49.47 -22.20
C THR A 353 -22.24 -49.94 -23.26
N SER A 354 -23.43 -49.36 -23.27
CA SER A 354 -24.43 -49.51 -24.35
C SER A 354 -24.43 -48.27 -25.24
N PHE A 355 -24.25 -48.44 -26.56
CA PHE A 355 -24.36 -47.38 -27.56
C PHE A 355 -25.71 -47.47 -28.30
N THR A 356 -26.43 -46.35 -28.40
CA THR A 356 -27.58 -46.17 -29.29
C THR A 356 -27.20 -45.27 -30.46
N PHE A 357 -27.32 -45.79 -31.69
CA PHE A 357 -27.18 -44.99 -32.91
C PHE A 357 -28.57 -44.59 -33.43
N THR A 358 -28.81 -43.29 -33.58
CA THR A 358 -29.96 -42.75 -34.31
C THR A 358 -29.47 -42.20 -35.65
N CYS A 359 -30.00 -42.74 -36.75
CA CYS A 359 -29.70 -42.28 -38.11
C CYS A 359 -30.91 -41.51 -38.64
N THR A 360 -30.77 -40.22 -38.91
CA THR A 360 -31.80 -39.40 -39.56
C THR A 360 -31.32 -38.96 -40.93
N SER A 361 -32.01 -39.44 -41.98
CA SER A 361 -31.85 -38.98 -43.36
C SER A 361 -32.83 -37.84 -43.64
N THR A 362 -32.38 -36.73 -44.20
CA THR A 362 -33.20 -35.60 -44.64
C THR A 362 -33.54 -35.69 -46.13
N SER A 363 -34.81 -35.53 -46.49
CA SER A 363 -35.27 -35.26 -47.86
C SER A 363 -36.10 -33.96 -47.87
N SER A 364 -35.82 -33.09 -48.84
CA SER A 364 -36.45 -31.78 -49.04
C SER A 364 -37.82 -31.87 -49.73
N ALA A 365 -38.85 -31.24 -49.16
CA ALA A 365 -39.77 -30.27 -49.82
C ALA A 365 -41.13 -30.12 -49.10
N ALA A 366 -41.48 -28.85 -48.88
CA ALA A 366 -42.81 -28.19 -48.87
C ALA A 366 -44.05 -28.83 -48.21
N SER A 367 -44.71 -27.97 -47.42
CA SER A 367 -46.15 -27.91 -47.09
C SER A 367 -46.65 -28.57 -45.79
N LYS A 368 -47.08 -27.67 -44.88
CA LYS A 368 -48.18 -27.71 -43.91
C LYS A 368 -48.40 -28.94 -43.01
N THR A 369 -48.75 -28.57 -41.77
CA THR A 369 -49.47 -29.30 -40.71
C THR A 369 -48.71 -30.30 -39.85
N ALA A 370 -49.07 -30.27 -38.56
CA ALA A 370 -48.45 -30.95 -37.43
C ALA A 370 -48.60 -32.48 -37.48
N THR A 371 -47.70 -33.19 -36.76
CA THR A 371 -47.97 -34.21 -35.70
C THR A 371 -46.92 -35.34 -35.68
N THR A 372 -46.37 -35.58 -34.48
CA THR A 372 -45.65 -36.75 -33.89
C THR A 372 -45.04 -37.88 -34.75
N SER A 373 -43.82 -38.31 -34.39
CA SER A 373 -43.34 -39.69 -34.62
C SER A 373 -42.53 -40.23 -33.42
N SER A 374 -42.74 -41.51 -33.13
CA SER A 374 -42.18 -42.32 -32.05
C SER A 374 -40.89 -43.05 -32.48
N THR A 375 -40.05 -43.47 -31.53
CA THR A 375 -38.83 -44.27 -31.77
C THR A 375 -38.92 -45.62 -31.03
N PHE A 376 -38.53 -46.71 -31.70
CA PHE A 376 -38.47 -48.07 -31.17
C PHE A 376 -37.00 -48.50 -31.02
N THR A 377 -36.65 -49.24 -29.96
CA THR A 377 -35.27 -49.66 -29.63
C THR A 377 -35.15 -51.19 -29.68
N SER A 378 -34.02 -51.72 -30.13
CA SER A 378 -33.68 -53.16 -30.02
C SER A 378 -32.17 -53.32 -29.81
N THR A 379 -31.78 -54.21 -28.90
CA THR A 379 -30.39 -54.42 -28.45
C THR A 379 -29.99 -55.88 -28.64
N SER A 380 -28.77 -56.16 -29.15
CA SER A 380 -28.14 -57.48 -29.01
C SER A 380 -26.66 -57.35 -28.65
N THR A 381 -26.16 -58.31 -27.87
CA THR A 381 -24.80 -58.36 -27.30
C THR A 381 -24.04 -59.59 -27.81
N HIS A 382 -22.77 -59.43 -28.14
CA HIS A 382 -21.83 -60.53 -28.37
C HIS A 382 -20.49 -60.25 -27.68
N THR A 383 -19.94 -61.27 -27.03
CA THR A 383 -18.66 -61.26 -26.31
C THR A 383 -17.74 -62.30 -26.93
N SER A 384 -16.46 -61.97 -27.14
CA SER A 384 -15.42 -62.92 -27.52
C SER A 384 -14.06 -62.45 -27.01
N THR A 385 -13.40 -63.29 -26.21
CA THR A 385 -12.04 -63.13 -25.67
C THR A 385 -11.05 -64.00 -26.45
N GLN A 386 -9.93 -63.42 -26.89
CA GLN A 386 -8.69 -64.18 -27.16
C GLN A 386 -7.45 -63.37 -26.78
N THR A 387 -6.56 -64.03 -26.04
CA THR A 387 -5.22 -63.57 -25.65
C THR A 387 -4.21 -64.19 -26.61
N SER A 388 -3.25 -63.39 -27.10
CA SER A 388 -2.06 -63.89 -27.81
C SER A 388 -0.85 -63.07 -27.38
N THR A 389 0.13 -63.74 -26.78
CA THR A 389 1.46 -63.23 -26.48
C THR A 389 2.32 -63.25 -27.75
N ARG A 390 3.03 -62.15 -28.02
CA ARG A 390 4.10 -62.14 -29.03
C ARG A 390 5.26 -61.30 -28.52
N GLU A 391 6.38 -61.97 -28.23
CA GLU A 391 7.69 -61.34 -28.04
C GLU A 391 8.14 -60.70 -29.36
N VAL A 392 8.66 -59.49 -29.28
CA VAL A 392 9.33 -58.82 -30.40
C VAL A 392 10.74 -58.44 -29.94
N THR A 393 11.72 -59.21 -30.40
CA THR A 393 13.14 -58.86 -30.35
C THR A 393 13.46 -57.93 -31.52
N THR A 394 13.95 -56.72 -31.26
CA THR A 394 14.43 -55.79 -32.29
C THR A 394 15.95 -55.66 -32.22
N ASP A 395 16.65 -56.32 -33.15
CA ASP A 395 18.06 -56.08 -33.47
C ASP A 395 18.18 -54.83 -34.37
N ASP A 396 17.99 -53.64 -33.80
CA ASP A 396 18.24 -52.37 -34.50
C ASP A 396 19.47 -51.65 -33.92
N PRO A 397 20.62 -51.61 -34.64
CA PRO A 397 21.84 -50.96 -34.17
C PRO A 397 21.69 -49.44 -33.97
N PHE A 398 20.65 -48.80 -34.54
CA PHE A 398 20.39 -47.37 -34.35
C PHE A 398 19.74 -47.08 -32.98
N LEU A 399 18.86 -47.96 -32.50
CA LEU A 399 18.22 -47.83 -31.18
C LEU A 399 19.23 -48.06 -30.03
N ILE A 400 20.18 -48.97 -30.23
CA ILE A 400 21.26 -49.25 -29.27
C ILE A 400 22.19 -48.03 -29.16
N LEU A 401 22.48 -47.34 -30.26
CA LEU A 401 23.32 -46.13 -30.25
C LEU A 401 22.63 -44.96 -29.51
N VAL A 402 21.32 -44.80 -29.70
CA VAL A 402 20.51 -43.79 -28.99
C VAL A 402 20.42 -44.11 -27.49
N ALA A 403 20.24 -45.39 -27.13
CA ALA A 403 20.24 -45.82 -25.72
C ALA A 403 21.61 -45.58 -25.05
N VAL A 404 22.72 -45.89 -25.72
CA VAL A 404 24.08 -45.65 -25.20
C VAL A 404 24.36 -44.15 -25.05
N ALA A 405 23.90 -43.31 -25.98
CA ALA A 405 24.03 -41.85 -25.89
C ALA A 405 23.21 -41.27 -24.72
N LEU A 406 21.97 -41.73 -24.54
CA LEU A 406 21.12 -41.35 -23.39
C LEU A 406 21.73 -41.80 -22.05
N THR A 407 22.35 -42.98 -22.01
CA THR A 407 23.00 -43.50 -20.79
C THR A 407 24.25 -42.68 -20.43
N LEU A 408 25.02 -42.22 -21.43
CA LEU A 408 26.20 -41.37 -21.23
C LEU A 408 25.83 -39.94 -20.79
N VAL A 409 24.71 -39.38 -21.29
CA VAL A 409 24.20 -38.08 -20.84
C VAL A 409 23.70 -38.15 -19.39
N VAL A 410 22.99 -39.22 -19.02
CA VAL A 410 22.54 -39.44 -17.64
C VAL A 410 23.72 -39.61 -16.68
N LEU A 411 24.77 -40.33 -17.08
CA LEU A 411 26.00 -40.46 -16.28
C LEU A 411 26.78 -39.14 -16.14
N SER A 412 26.79 -38.29 -17.17
CA SER A 412 27.39 -36.95 -17.12
C SER A 412 26.62 -36.02 -16.16
N CYS A 413 25.28 -36.04 -16.19
CA CYS A 413 24.44 -35.23 -15.31
C CYS A 413 24.53 -35.67 -13.84
N CYS A 414 24.65 -36.98 -13.57
CA CYS A 414 24.89 -37.49 -12.21
C CYS A 414 26.28 -37.10 -11.68
N GLY A 415 27.30 -37.02 -12.52
CA GLY A 415 28.65 -36.57 -12.14
C GLY A 415 28.69 -35.10 -11.70
N ILE A 416 27.95 -34.23 -12.37
CA ILE A 416 27.88 -32.79 -12.07
C ILE A 416 27.13 -32.54 -10.75
N LEU A 417 26.06 -33.28 -10.48
CA LEU A 417 25.29 -33.18 -9.23
C LEU A 417 26.07 -33.65 -8.00
N VAL A 418 26.90 -34.69 -8.14
CA VAL A 418 27.79 -35.15 -7.05
C VAL A 418 28.89 -34.12 -6.77
N TYR A 419 29.44 -33.45 -7.79
CA TYR A 419 30.43 -32.40 -7.62
C TYR A 419 29.86 -31.15 -6.93
N ALA A 420 28.62 -30.76 -7.28
CA ALA A 420 27.91 -29.66 -6.62
C ALA A 420 27.60 -29.96 -5.15
N ALA A 421 27.17 -31.19 -4.84
CA ALA A 421 26.88 -31.61 -3.46
C ALA A 421 28.15 -31.64 -2.56
N VAL A 422 29.30 -32.05 -3.12
CA VAL A 422 30.59 -32.04 -2.40
C VAL A 422 31.10 -30.61 -2.17
N ALA A 423 30.92 -29.70 -3.14
CA ALA A 423 31.28 -28.28 -3.00
C ALA A 423 30.42 -27.54 -1.95
N ILE A 424 29.13 -27.86 -1.87
CA ILE A 424 28.21 -27.27 -0.87
C ILE A 424 28.52 -27.79 0.54
N LYS A 425 28.92 -29.06 0.69
CA LYS A 425 29.32 -29.64 1.98
C LYS A 425 30.65 -29.08 2.49
N ALA A 426 31.59 -28.76 1.60
CA ALA A 426 32.85 -28.10 1.93
C ALA A 426 32.65 -26.62 2.37
N ARG A 427 31.71 -25.89 1.73
CA ARG A 427 31.35 -24.52 2.14
C ARG A 427 30.67 -24.43 3.51
N ARG A 428 29.82 -25.41 3.86
CA ARG A 428 29.15 -25.48 5.18
C ARG A 428 30.10 -25.82 6.34
N GLN A 429 31.19 -26.56 6.09
CA GLN A 429 32.18 -26.84 7.14
C GLN A 429 33.12 -25.66 7.42
N ALA A 430 33.29 -24.71 6.49
CA ALA A 430 34.12 -23.53 6.67
C ALA A 430 33.45 -22.40 7.49
N GLN A 431 32.11 -22.36 7.57
CA GLN A 431 31.35 -21.31 8.28
C GLN A 431 31.04 -21.61 9.75
N SER A 432 31.50 -22.75 10.32
CA SER A 432 31.22 -23.13 11.71
C SER A 432 32.39 -22.94 12.70
N ARG A 433 33.46 -22.24 12.30
CA ARG A 433 34.65 -22.01 13.14
C ARG A 433 34.94 -20.52 13.42
N VAL A 434 34.00 -19.78 14.01
CA VAL A 434 34.34 -18.59 14.82
C VAL A 434 33.27 -18.38 15.90
N ALA A 435 33.54 -18.83 17.12
CA ALA A 435 32.92 -18.33 18.34
C ALA A 435 33.85 -18.63 19.53
N PRO A 436 34.31 -17.65 20.32
CA PRO A 436 35.02 -17.92 21.56
C PRO A 436 34.06 -17.98 22.77
N ALA A 437 34.42 -18.83 23.74
CA ALA A 437 33.66 -19.17 24.95
C ALA A 437 33.66 -18.05 26.03
N PRO A 438 32.72 -18.07 27.00
CA PRO A 438 32.60 -17.05 28.02
C PRO A 438 33.45 -17.37 29.28
N LEU A 439 34.09 -16.35 29.86
CA LEU A 439 34.74 -16.42 31.17
C LEU A 439 34.12 -15.41 32.13
N LYS A 440 33.84 -15.87 33.36
CA LYS A 440 33.27 -15.14 34.50
C LYS A 440 34.32 -14.24 35.20
N PRO A 441 33.89 -13.26 36.03
CA PRO A 441 34.66 -12.06 36.34
C PRO A 441 35.53 -12.18 37.61
N SER A 442 36.64 -11.42 37.62
CA SER A 442 37.37 -11.05 38.83
C SER A 442 37.94 -9.64 38.64
N PHE A 443 37.55 -8.70 39.50
CA PHE A 443 38.13 -7.36 39.66
C PHE A 443 39.51 -7.44 40.37
N PRO A 444 40.48 -6.54 40.08
CA PRO A 444 40.52 -5.24 40.75
C PRO A 444 41.10 -4.03 39.94
N SER A 445 40.59 -2.84 40.32
CA SER A 445 41.15 -1.46 40.36
C SER A 445 42.25 -0.93 39.42
N ALA A 446 41.94 0.27 38.88
CA ALA A 446 42.72 1.53 38.81
C ALA A 446 43.48 1.94 37.51
N GLU A 447 43.15 3.18 37.11
CA GLU A 447 43.92 4.25 36.41
C GLU A 447 44.05 4.32 34.87
N GLN A 448 43.38 5.38 34.34
CA GLN A 448 43.79 6.41 33.37
C GLN A 448 44.65 6.06 32.13
N HIS A 449 44.08 6.23 30.91
CA HIS A 449 44.32 7.38 30.01
C HIS A 449 43.73 7.15 28.59
N SER A 450 43.01 8.18 28.10
CA SER A 450 42.88 8.68 26.72
C SER A 450 43.20 7.78 25.50
N ALA A 451 42.19 7.54 24.63
CA ALA A 451 42.15 8.08 23.25
C ALA A 451 41.01 7.47 22.39
N THR A 452 40.30 8.36 21.68
CA THR A 452 39.51 8.14 20.45
C THR A 452 38.43 7.06 20.43
N VAL A 453 37.20 7.46 20.75
CA VAL A 453 35.97 6.74 20.40
C VAL A 453 35.29 7.52 19.27
N VAL A 454 35.15 6.89 18.11
CA VAL A 454 34.17 7.30 17.10
C VAL A 454 32.79 7.18 17.75
N PRO A 455 31.95 8.23 17.83
CA PRO A 455 30.65 8.11 18.45
C PRO A 455 29.81 7.15 17.61
N ARG A 456 29.51 5.99 18.18
CA ARG A 456 28.45 5.13 17.69
C ARG A 456 27.14 5.91 17.85
N PRO A 457 26.22 5.93 16.87
CA PRO A 457 24.89 6.46 17.09
C PRO A 457 24.28 5.77 18.32
N ALA A 458 23.75 6.56 19.26
CA ALA A 458 23.15 6.01 20.47
C ALA A 458 22.06 5.00 20.07
N PRO A 459 22.05 3.79 20.65
CA PRO A 459 20.98 2.84 20.39
C PRO A 459 19.65 3.48 20.81
N GLN A 460 18.63 3.38 19.96
CA GLN A 460 17.28 3.95 20.16
C GLN A 460 16.68 3.69 21.55
N ASN A 461 17.15 2.66 22.26
CA ASN A 461 16.72 2.30 23.61
C ASN A 461 17.09 3.34 24.69
N GLU A 462 18.22 4.06 24.59
CA GLU A 462 18.62 4.99 25.67
C GLU A 462 17.68 6.20 25.79
N HIS A 463 17.21 6.75 24.66
CA HIS A 463 16.23 7.86 24.66
C HIS A 463 14.85 7.41 25.14
N ARG A 464 14.46 6.16 24.83
CA ARG A 464 13.20 5.57 25.27
C ARG A 464 13.22 5.31 26.78
N ASP A 465 14.32 4.76 27.30
CA ASP A 465 14.52 4.48 28.73
C ASP A 465 14.53 5.75 29.58
N ALA A 466 15.17 6.82 29.09
CA ALA A 466 15.14 8.13 29.75
C ALA A 466 13.72 8.70 29.81
N LEU A 467 12.95 8.61 28.71
CA LEU A 467 11.57 9.09 28.67
C LEU A 467 10.65 8.27 29.59
N LEU A 468 10.83 6.94 29.66
CA LEU A 468 10.10 6.08 30.60
C LEU A 468 10.38 6.45 32.05
N THR A 469 11.65 6.71 32.36
CA THR A 469 12.06 7.13 33.70
C THR A 469 11.35 8.44 34.07
N TYR A 470 11.37 9.41 33.17
CA TYR A 470 10.63 10.66 33.33
C TYR A 470 9.11 10.45 33.54
N MET A 471 8.47 9.62 32.72
CA MET A 471 7.04 9.34 32.84
C MET A 471 6.70 8.69 34.19
N ARG A 472 7.53 7.76 34.67
CA ARG A 472 7.36 7.10 35.97
C ARG A 472 7.56 8.08 37.13
N GLU A 473 8.59 8.92 37.09
CA GLU A 473 8.87 9.91 38.14
C GLU A 473 7.80 11.01 38.21
N SER A 474 7.27 11.42 37.05
CA SER A 474 6.22 12.43 36.93
C SER A 474 4.81 11.85 37.01
N ASP A 475 4.67 10.53 37.19
CA ASP A 475 3.39 9.81 37.24
C ASP A 475 2.50 10.09 36.02
N VAL A 476 3.07 10.19 34.82
CA VAL A 476 2.32 10.35 33.57
C VAL A 476 1.68 9.02 33.19
N LYS A 477 0.36 9.01 32.94
CA LYS A 477 -0.34 7.84 32.41
C LYS A 477 -0.60 8.00 30.92
N LEU A 478 -0.29 6.98 30.13
CA LEU A 478 -0.63 6.97 28.70
C LEU A 478 -1.96 6.25 28.47
N VAL A 479 -2.78 6.80 27.58
CA VAL A 479 -4.11 6.28 27.23
C VAL A 479 -3.98 5.28 26.08
N ARG A 480 -4.73 4.18 26.15
CA ARG A 480 -4.82 3.20 25.05
C ARG A 480 -5.60 3.78 23.88
N GLY A 481 -5.11 3.58 22.66
CA GLY A 481 -5.84 3.98 21.44
C GLY A 481 -7.27 3.44 21.39
N GLY A 482 -7.47 2.16 21.76
CA GLY A 482 -8.80 1.54 21.80
C GLY A 482 -9.81 2.26 22.71
N PHE A 483 -9.35 2.95 23.76
CA PHE A 483 -10.24 3.68 24.67
C PHE A 483 -10.94 4.85 23.97
N PHE A 484 -10.27 5.58 23.08
CA PHE A 484 -10.92 6.67 22.32
C PHE A 484 -12.06 6.12 21.45
N VAL A 485 -11.85 4.96 20.82
CA VAL A 485 -12.87 4.28 20.01
C VAL A 485 -14.06 3.83 20.85
N GLU A 486 -13.81 3.24 22.03
CA GLU A 486 -14.86 2.86 22.98
C GLU A 486 -15.69 4.08 23.41
N GLN A 487 -15.04 5.18 23.80
CA GLN A 487 -15.73 6.41 24.22
C GLN A 487 -16.52 7.05 23.08
N SER A 488 -15.97 7.05 21.85
CA SER A 488 -16.66 7.59 20.67
C SER A 488 -17.92 6.78 20.33
N ARG A 489 -17.82 5.44 20.29
CA ARG A 489 -18.97 4.56 20.02
C ARG A 489 -20.09 4.67 21.05
N MET A 490 -19.74 4.90 22.33
CA MET A 490 -20.71 5.11 23.40
C MET A 490 -21.19 6.57 23.51
N ASN A 491 -20.61 7.47 22.71
CA ASN A 491 -20.79 8.91 22.80
C ASN A 491 -20.58 9.47 24.23
N ILE A 492 -19.59 8.95 24.95
CA ILE A 492 -19.23 9.40 26.30
C ILE A 492 -18.11 10.44 26.20
N PRO A 493 -18.21 11.60 26.89
CA PRO A 493 -17.15 12.60 26.91
C PRO A 493 -15.86 12.09 27.56
N LEU A 494 -14.72 12.60 27.12
CA LEU A 494 -13.45 12.29 27.79
C LEU A 494 -13.47 12.88 29.21
N THR A 495 -13.27 12.02 30.19
CA THR A 495 -13.21 12.42 31.60
C THR A 495 -11.83 12.93 31.95
N ARG A 496 -11.66 13.50 33.14
CA ARG A 496 -10.32 13.84 33.65
C ARG A 496 -9.66 12.58 34.17
N ARG A 497 -8.31 12.54 34.15
CA ARG A 497 -7.51 11.41 34.63
C ARG A 497 -8.06 10.70 35.87
N GLN A 498 -8.40 11.45 36.92
CA GLN A 498 -8.85 10.89 38.20
C GLN A 498 -10.23 10.22 38.15
N GLU A 499 -11.02 10.49 37.11
CA GLU A 499 -12.35 9.93 36.87
C GLU A 499 -12.33 8.86 35.77
N THR A 500 -11.20 8.74 35.07
CA THR A 500 -11.00 7.76 33.99
C THR A 500 -10.75 6.38 34.59
N PRO A 501 -11.42 5.32 34.10
CA PRO A 501 -11.21 3.97 34.62
C PRO A 501 -9.81 3.44 34.29
N GLU A 502 -9.24 2.61 35.17
CA GLU A 502 -7.84 2.14 35.03
C GLU A 502 -7.57 1.39 33.70
N HIS A 503 -8.55 0.67 33.16
CA HIS A 503 -8.40 -0.04 31.88
C HIS A 503 -8.26 0.88 30.65
N ALA A 504 -8.52 2.19 30.81
CA ALA A 504 -8.28 3.17 29.77
C ALA A 504 -6.78 3.40 29.53
N PHE A 505 -5.95 3.12 30.54
CA PHE A 505 -4.52 3.40 30.51
C PHE A 505 -3.73 2.15 30.08
N VAL A 506 -2.54 2.40 29.53
CA VAL A 506 -1.58 1.34 29.22
C VAL A 506 -0.94 0.87 30.53
N GLU A 507 -1.01 -0.43 30.81
CA GLU A 507 -0.42 -1.01 32.04
C GLU A 507 1.11 -0.88 32.07
N ASP A 508 1.74 -1.18 30.93
CA ASP A 508 3.18 -1.01 30.74
C ASP A 508 3.46 -0.30 29.41
N PRO A 509 3.92 0.97 29.42
CA PRO A 509 4.25 1.72 28.21
C PRO A 509 5.21 0.99 27.26
N ASP A 510 6.06 0.08 27.76
CA ASP A 510 6.96 -0.72 26.92
C ASP A 510 6.24 -1.69 25.99
N THR A 511 5.01 -2.09 26.35
CA THR A 511 4.20 -3.00 25.53
C THR A 511 3.52 -2.29 24.34
N ALA A 512 3.50 -0.96 24.32
CA ALA A 512 2.85 -0.21 23.26
C ALA A 512 3.73 -0.12 22.00
N GLU A 513 3.11 -0.44 20.85
CA GLU A 513 3.74 -0.43 19.53
C GLU A 513 4.31 0.95 19.16
N THR A 514 3.62 2.02 19.56
CA THR A 514 3.99 3.41 19.24
C THR A 514 3.46 4.33 20.32
N TRP A 515 4.22 5.39 20.63
CA TRP A 515 3.79 6.45 21.54
C TRP A 515 3.45 7.72 20.77
N PHE A 516 2.30 8.31 21.10
CA PHE A 516 1.82 9.54 20.53
C PHE A 516 1.73 10.61 21.61
N ALA A 517 2.22 11.82 21.34
CA ALA A 517 1.94 13.01 22.13
C ALA A 517 0.91 13.86 21.38
N VAL A 518 -0.25 14.08 21.97
CA VAL A 518 -1.35 14.79 21.32
C VAL A 518 -1.27 16.27 21.67
N SER A 519 -0.84 17.10 20.72
CA SER A 519 -0.96 18.56 20.78
C SER A 519 -2.34 18.96 20.26
N HIS A 520 -3.15 19.61 21.09
CA HIS A 520 -4.55 19.84 20.76
C HIS A 520 -5.07 21.20 21.23
N VAL A 521 -6.14 21.66 20.59
CA VAL A 521 -6.86 22.87 20.98
C VAL A 521 -7.76 22.58 22.18
N TRP A 522 -7.56 23.25 23.31
CA TRP A 522 -8.63 23.31 24.32
C TRP A 522 -9.81 24.14 23.79
N GLU A 523 -10.99 23.54 23.63
CA GLU A 523 -12.17 24.20 23.06
C GLU A 523 -12.90 25.10 24.05
N SER A 524 -12.76 24.86 25.35
CA SER A 524 -13.18 25.78 26.39
C SER A 524 -12.12 25.93 27.48
N ARG A 525 -12.28 26.93 28.35
CA ARG A 525 -11.40 27.08 29.52
C ARG A 525 -11.63 25.95 30.53
N GLU A 526 -12.85 25.43 30.63
CA GLU A 526 -13.25 24.48 31.66
C GLU A 526 -13.06 23.00 31.25
N ASN A 527 -12.96 22.70 29.96
CA ASN A 527 -12.79 21.34 29.43
C ASN A 527 -12.10 21.37 28.04
N ALA A 528 -11.21 20.41 27.75
CA ALA A 528 -10.51 20.43 26.48
C ALA A 528 -11.41 20.02 25.31
N ASP A 529 -12.29 19.03 25.48
CA ASP A 529 -13.19 18.48 24.46
C ASP A 529 -14.66 18.35 24.95
N PRO A 530 -15.32 19.48 25.29
CA PRO A 530 -16.70 19.45 25.77
C PRO A 530 -17.67 18.88 24.72
N TYR A 531 -17.40 19.07 23.43
CA TYR A 531 -18.30 18.65 22.35
C TYR A 531 -18.04 17.22 21.85
N GLY A 532 -16.97 16.55 22.32
CA GLY A 532 -16.61 15.20 21.86
C GLY A 532 -16.00 15.17 20.46
N HIS A 533 -15.58 16.33 19.93
CA HIS A 533 -14.99 16.45 18.60
C HIS A 533 -13.61 15.82 18.54
N GLN A 534 -12.75 16.13 19.50
CA GLN A 534 -11.37 15.63 19.52
C GLN A 534 -11.31 14.14 19.83
N ARG A 535 -12.20 13.66 20.70
CA ARG A 535 -12.42 12.24 20.96
C ARG A 535 -12.73 11.48 19.67
N ASP A 536 -13.71 11.94 18.91
CA ASP A 536 -14.16 11.26 17.68
C ASP A 536 -13.05 11.26 16.63
N LEU A 537 -12.36 12.39 16.52
CA LEU A 537 -11.21 12.57 15.66
C LEU A 537 -10.04 11.62 16.02
N LEU A 538 -9.75 11.43 17.31
CA LEU A 538 -8.76 10.45 17.78
C LEU A 538 -9.23 9.01 17.56
N ALA A 539 -10.53 8.74 17.74
CA ALA A 539 -11.11 7.43 17.46
C ALA A 539 -11.01 7.07 15.96
N GLU A 540 -11.38 8.01 15.08
CA GLU A 540 -11.25 7.87 13.63
C GLU A 540 -9.81 7.62 13.22
N TYR A 541 -8.86 8.36 13.79
CA TYR A 541 -7.43 8.12 13.57
C TYR A 541 -7.02 6.71 13.99
N VAL A 542 -7.42 6.27 15.18
CA VAL A 542 -7.11 4.94 15.71
C VAL A 542 -7.67 3.84 14.81
N GLU A 543 -8.92 3.97 14.36
CA GLU A 543 -9.57 2.98 13.48
C GLU A 543 -8.93 2.98 12.08
N THR A 544 -8.70 4.15 11.50
CA THR A 544 -8.12 4.31 10.15
C THR A 544 -6.72 3.68 10.05
N PHE A 545 -5.89 3.87 11.07
CA PHE A 545 -4.50 3.41 11.09
C PHE A 545 -4.27 2.17 11.97
N SER A 546 -5.34 1.52 12.44
CA SER A 546 -5.29 0.32 13.30
C SER A 546 -4.43 0.49 14.57
N LYS A 547 -4.46 1.68 15.19
CA LYS A 547 -3.61 2.04 16.34
C LYS A 547 -4.25 1.73 17.70
N HIS A 548 -5.03 0.66 17.79
CA HIS A 548 -5.72 0.27 19.03
C HIS A 548 -4.76 -0.02 20.19
N ASN A 549 -3.57 -0.54 19.90
CA ASN A 549 -2.52 -0.87 20.87
C ASN A 549 -1.44 0.24 21.02
N ALA A 550 -1.65 1.40 20.41
CA ALA A 550 -0.76 2.54 20.61
C ALA A 550 -1.08 3.27 21.93
N ALA A 551 -0.07 3.95 22.47
CA ALA A 551 -0.18 4.73 23.69
C ALA A 551 -0.22 6.22 23.37
N PHE A 552 -1.14 6.95 23.98
CA PHE A 552 -1.38 8.36 23.72
C PHE A 552 -1.21 9.16 25.00
N PHE A 553 -0.33 10.14 24.97
CA PHE A 553 -0.31 11.24 25.91
C PHE A 553 -1.33 12.28 25.45
N TYR A 554 -2.44 12.37 26.17
CA TYR A 554 -3.49 13.37 26.04
C TYR A 554 -3.63 14.08 27.39
N ASP A 555 -3.30 15.37 27.48
CA ASP A 555 -3.02 16.05 28.76
C ASP A 555 -4.13 15.87 29.82
N GLN A 556 -5.41 15.99 29.43
CA GLN A 556 -6.59 15.91 30.29
C GLN A 556 -6.74 14.52 30.95
N LEU A 557 -6.32 13.48 30.24
CA LEU A 557 -6.36 12.08 30.70
C LEU A 557 -5.04 11.65 31.33
N SER A 558 -3.92 12.25 30.93
CA SER A 558 -2.57 11.79 31.27
C SER A 558 -2.03 12.46 32.54
N LEU A 559 -2.50 13.67 32.83
CA LEU A 559 -2.06 14.49 33.97
C LEU A 559 -3.17 14.63 35.01
N ASN A 560 -2.78 14.85 36.26
CA ASN A 560 -3.74 15.13 37.33
C ASN A 560 -4.36 16.53 37.14
N GLN A 561 -5.67 16.61 36.93
CA GLN A 561 -6.34 17.84 36.47
C GLN A 561 -6.90 18.72 37.60
N HIS A 562 -7.29 18.14 38.73
CA HIS A 562 -7.88 18.86 39.87
C HIS A 562 -7.59 18.15 41.20
N VAL A 563 -7.80 18.82 42.34
CA VAL A 563 -7.54 18.34 43.73
C VAL A 563 -6.32 17.43 43.83
N ARG A 564 -5.15 18.04 44.01
CA ARG A 564 -3.87 17.31 44.10
C ARG A 564 -3.41 17.28 45.54
N ASN A 565 -3.10 16.09 46.05
CA ASN A 565 -2.33 16.00 47.30
C ASN A 565 -0.90 16.56 47.07
N PRO A 566 -0.13 16.87 48.13
CA PRO A 566 1.20 17.48 47.98
C PRO A 566 2.17 16.68 47.09
N GLU A 567 2.05 15.36 47.06
CA GLU A 567 2.88 14.51 46.19
C GLU A 567 2.43 14.60 44.72
N GLN A 568 1.13 14.51 44.45
CA GLN A 568 0.56 14.66 43.12
C GLN A 568 0.85 16.06 42.55
N ASP A 569 0.80 17.09 43.38
CA ASP A 569 1.13 18.46 43.01
C ASP A 569 2.62 18.61 42.65
N LYS A 570 3.51 17.97 43.43
CA LYS A 570 4.95 17.91 43.11
C LYS A 570 5.18 17.23 41.75
N LYS A 571 4.53 16.08 41.50
CA LYS A 571 4.67 15.33 40.22
C LYS A 571 4.07 16.10 39.04
N PHE A 572 2.92 16.75 39.23
CA PHE A 572 2.33 17.62 38.20
C PHE A 572 3.27 18.76 37.82
N ARG A 573 3.87 19.47 38.80
CA ARG A 573 4.84 20.54 38.51
C ARG A 573 6.09 20.01 37.81
N LEU A 574 6.59 18.85 38.22
CA LEU A 574 7.71 18.19 37.56
C LEU A 574 7.38 17.88 36.09
N CYS A 575 6.17 17.39 35.83
CA CYS A 575 5.69 17.17 34.48
C CYS A 575 5.62 18.47 33.68
N MET A 576 4.99 19.52 34.20
CA MET A 576 4.86 20.80 33.49
C MET A 576 6.22 21.43 33.14
N GLN A 577 7.23 21.26 34.01
CA GLN A 577 8.59 21.74 33.75
C GLN A 577 9.31 20.96 32.64
N ASN A 578 8.96 19.69 32.43
CA ASN A 578 9.68 18.77 31.55
C ASN A 578 8.79 18.19 30.44
N MET A 579 7.62 18.78 30.21
CA MET A 579 6.64 18.26 29.24
C MET A 579 7.21 18.25 27.82
N HIS A 580 8.14 19.15 27.51
CA HIS A 580 8.86 19.18 26.24
C HIS A 580 9.52 17.85 25.89
N LEU A 581 9.94 17.03 26.87
CA LEU A 581 10.51 15.70 26.63
C LEU A 581 9.55 14.76 25.88
N LEU A 582 8.24 14.89 26.08
CA LEU A 582 7.22 14.09 25.40
C LEU A 582 7.02 14.50 23.94
N TYR A 583 7.37 15.73 23.58
CA TYR A 583 7.17 16.27 22.24
C TYR A 583 8.47 16.31 21.42
N ALA A 584 9.61 16.49 22.09
CA ALA A 584 10.94 16.53 21.50
C ALA A 584 11.57 15.15 21.29
N SER A 585 11.10 14.12 22.01
CA SER A 585 11.69 12.78 21.94
C SER A 585 11.43 12.09 20.60
N GLU A 586 12.45 11.41 20.09
CA GLU A 586 12.33 10.57 18.89
C GLU A 586 11.50 9.29 19.13
N ALA A 587 11.27 8.92 20.39
CA ALA A 587 10.44 7.78 20.76
C ALA A 587 8.93 8.08 20.63
N THR A 588 8.57 9.36 20.50
CA THR A 588 7.20 9.86 20.45
C THR A 588 6.88 10.46 19.09
N LYS A 589 5.64 10.28 18.64
CA LYS A 589 5.09 10.95 17.45
C LYS A 589 4.07 12.00 17.88
N VAL A 590 4.12 13.19 17.29
CA VAL A 590 3.22 14.28 17.70
C VAL A 590 1.98 14.32 16.82
N LEU A 591 0.81 14.09 17.41
CA LEU A 591 -0.50 14.24 16.74
C LEU A 591 -1.02 15.65 17.00
N ARG A 592 -1.53 16.34 15.95
CA ARG A 592 -2.00 17.72 16.06
C ARG A 592 -3.50 17.79 15.85
N ILE A 593 -4.26 18.21 16.84
CA ILE A 593 -5.69 18.47 16.70
C ILE A 593 -5.89 19.98 16.60
N GLU A 594 -6.04 20.49 15.38
CA GLU A 594 -6.08 21.93 15.08
C GLU A 594 -7.50 22.49 14.99
N GLY A 595 -8.44 21.64 14.61
CA GLY A 595 -9.83 21.99 14.36
C GLY A 595 -10.63 22.15 15.65
N PHE A 596 -11.60 23.05 15.61
CA PHE A 596 -12.66 23.14 16.61
C PHE A 596 -13.87 22.33 16.17
N ALA A 597 -14.74 21.95 17.11
CA ALA A 597 -16.05 21.41 16.79
C ALA A 597 -16.82 22.37 15.87
N SER A 598 -17.52 21.82 14.86
CA SER A 598 -18.40 22.60 13.99
C SER A 598 -19.52 23.26 14.78
N GLU A 599 -20.03 24.39 14.27
CA GLU A 599 -21.16 25.10 14.92
C GLU A 599 -22.37 24.18 15.12
N ASP A 600 -22.76 23.39 14.12
CA ASP A 600 -23.85 22.41 14.25
C ASP A 600 -23.64 21.43 15.41
N ARG A 601 -22.39 20.96 15.62
CA ARG A 601 -22.05 20.05 16.71
C ARG A 601 -22.07 20.76 18.06
N ARG A 602 -21.66 22.03 18.11
CA ARG A 602 -21.72 22.86 19.32
C ARG A 602 -23.16 23.07 19.75
N GLU A 603 -24.02 23.47 18.82
CA GLU A 603 -25.45 23.65 19.05
C GLU A 603 -26.12 22.36 19.52
N ALA A 604 -25.79 21.22 18.89
CA ALA A 604 -26.36 19.92 19.26
C ALA A 604 -26.05 19.49 20.70
N ARG A 605 -24.95 19.99 21.30
CA ARG A 605 -24.49 19.59 22.64
C ARG A 605 -24.52 20.70 23.68
N GLU A 606 -24.96 21.91 23.35
CA GLU A 606 -24.94 23.08 24.26
C GLU A 606 -25.67 22.83 25.60
N ASN A 607 -26.69 21.95 25.57
CA ASN A 607 -27.54 21.63 26.70
C ASN A 607 -27.06 20.41 27.51
N ASP A 608 -26.03 19.71 27.03
CA ASP A 608 -25.43 18.60 27.72
C ASP A 608 -24.71 19.09 28.99
N THR A 609 -24.59 18.19 29.97
CA THR A 609 -23.90 18.47 31.22
C THR A 609 -22.60 17.67 31.31
N ILE A 610 -21.52 18.37 31.65
CA ILE A 610 -20.20 17.78 31.84
C ILE A 610 -19.71 18.14 33.23
N ARG A 611 -19.03 17.19 33.87
CA ARG A 611 -18.39 17.40 35.17
C ARG A 611 -17.13 18.23 34.96
N VAL A 612 -17.09 19.41 35.56
CA VAL A 612 -15.92 20.30 35.55
C VAL A 612 -15.53 20.62 36.98
N TYR A 613 -14.27 20.98 37.17
CA TYR A 613 -13.75 21.38 38.47
C TYR A 613 -14.01 22.87 38.67
N ASP A 614 -14.57 23.22 39.83
CA ASP A 614 -14.78 24.59 40.27
C ASP A 614 -13.69 24.97 41.28
N ASP A 615 -12.81 25.88 40.90
CA ASP A 615 -11.70 26.35 41.73
C ASP A 615 -12.16 27.16 42.95
N THR A 616 -13.35 27.76 42.89
CA THR A 616 -13.92 28.54 44.00
C THR A 616 -14.53 27.66 45.08
N GLN A 617 -15.02 26.47 44.69
CA GLN A 617 -15.67 25.51 45.59
C GLN A 617 -14.78 24.32 45.96
N ASP A 618 -13.62 24.16 45.29
CA ASP A 618 -12.70 23.02 45.44
C ASP A 618 -13.38 21.66 45.20
N GLU A 619 -14.42 21.66 44.35
CA GLU A 619 -15.27 20.50 44.11
C GLU A 619 -15.57 20.32 42.62
N VAL A 620 -16.01 19.11 42.27
CA VAL A 620 -16.40 18.74 40.91
C VAL A 620 -17.91 18.66 40.80
N HIS A 621 -18.48 19.51 39.94
CA HIS A 621 -19.92 19.55 39.71
C HIS A 621 -20.26 19.44 38.22
N ALA A 622 -21.46 18.92 37.94
CA ALA A 622 -22.01 18.92 36.59
C ALA A 622 -22.46 20.35 36.23
N ARG A 623 -21.92 20.88 35.14
CA ARG A 623 -22.32 22.17 34.55
C ARG A 623 -22.72 21.99 33.09
N LYS A 624 -23.61 22.84 32.62
CA LYS A 624 -24.02 22.84 31.21
C LYS A 624 -22.90 23.38 30.32
N ILE A 625 -22.74 22.80 29.13
CA ILE A 625 -21.71 23.24 28.17
C ILE A 625 -21.93 24.70 27.75
N SER A 626 -23.19 25.15 27.64
CA SER A 626 -23.53 26.56 27.34
C SER A 626 -23.00 27.57 28.36
N GLU A 627 -22.60 27.15 29.56
CA GLU A 627 -21.98 28.02 30.56
C GLU A 627 -20.46 28.12 30.43
N PHE A 628 -19.84 27.32 29.56
CA PHE A 628 -18.38 27.28 29.41
C PHE A 628 -17.87 28.47 28.61
N ARG A 629 -16.68 28.93 28.94
CA ARG A 629 -16.00 30.01 28.20
C ARG A 629 -15.34 29.41 26.97
N HIS A 630 -15.99 29.62 25.83
CA HIS A 630 -15.54 29.10 24.55
C HIS A 630 -14.21 29.74 24.17
N ASN A 631 -13.29 28.91 23.68
CA ASN A 631 -12.02 29.39 23.17
C ASN A 631 -12.13 29.53 21.65
N THR A 632 -11.83 30.72 21.14
CA THR A 632 -11.87 31.03 19.71
C THR A 632 -10.48 31.26 19.12
N THR A 633 -9.42 31.11 19.93
CA THR A 633 -8.05 31.32 19.48
C THR A 633 -7.61 30.18 18.56
N PRO A 634 -7.27 30.45 17.29
CA PRO A 634 -6.79 29.45 16.34
C PRO A 634 -5.57 28.67 16.87
N TYR A 635 -5.43 27.39 16.52
CA TYR A 635 -4.34 26.52 16.99
C TYR A 635 -2.94 27.13 16.77
N ASN A 636 -2.69 27.69 15.59
CA ASN A 636 -1.42 28.31 15.20
C ASN A 636 -1.14 29.68 15.88
N GLU A 637 -2.10 30.22 16.62
CA GLU A 637 -1.93 31.42 17.45
C GLU A 637 -1.78 31.05 18.94
N ARG A 638 -1.70 29.76 19.30
CA ARG A 638 -1.57 29.33 20.70
C ARG A 638 -0.12 29.05 21.04
N GLY A 639 0.38 29.73 22.07
CA GLY A 639 1.78 29.61 22.47
C GLY A 639 2.22 28.17 22.78
N TRP A 640 1.43 27.43 23.56
CA TRP A 640 1.71 26.01 23.86
C TRP A 640 1.69 25.14 22.61
N CYS A 641 0.62 25.20 21.80
CA CYS A 641 0.49 24.39 20.58
C CYS A 641 1.65 24.62 19.60
N VAL A 642 2.06 25.88 19.41
CA VAL A 642 3.18 26.22 18.55
C VAL A 642 4.50 25.73 19.17
N ALA A 643 4.71 25.89 20.48
CA ALA A 643 5.91 25.40 21.15
C ALA A 643 6.05 23.86 21.07
N GLU A 644 4.99 23.12 21.35
CA GLU A 644 4.96 21.65 21.25
C GLU A 644 5.35 21.17 19.84
N CYS A 645 4.82 21.85 18.81
CA CYS A 645 5.19 21.58 17.43
C CYS A 645 6.66 21.91 17.14
N GLN A 646 7.18 23.01 17.67
CA GLN A 646 8.56 23.42 17.45
C GLN A 646 9.56 22.51 18.17
N TRP A 647 9.26 22.04 19.38
CA TRP A 647 10.05 21.03 20.08
C TRP A 647 10.15 19.75 19.25
N SER A 648 9.04 19.30 18.67
CA SER A 648 9.04 18.15 17.76
C SER A 648 9.80 18.40 16.47
N ALA A 649 9.74 19.63 15.93
CA ALA A 649 10.40 19.99 14.68
C ALA A 649 11.93 19.94 14.78
N CYS A 650 12.50 20.06 15.98
CA CYS A 650 13.94 20.01 16.22
C CYS A 650 14.55 18.60 16.16
N GLY A 651 13.73 17.53 16.17
CA GLY A 651 14.21 16.15 16.14
C GLY A 651 14.88 15.75 14.81
N SER A 652 15.73 14.71 14.85
CA SER A 652 16.44 14.21 13.66
C SER A 652 15.51 13.69 12.57
N LYS A 653 14.40 13.07 12.96
CA LYS A 653 13.42 12.51 12.03
C LYS A 653 12.38 13.56 11.61
N PRO A 654 11.74 13.38 10.44
CA PRO A 654 10.62 14.22 10.08
C PRO A 654 9.53 14.00 11.13
N SER A 655 9.12 15.07 11.79
CA SER A 655 8.04 15.05 12.76
C SER A 655 6.81 14.48 12.05
N GLN A 656 6.33 13.31 12.50
CA GLN A 656 5.08 12.72 11.99
C GLN A 656 3.91 13.49 12.59
N LEU A 657 3.79 14.74 12.16
CA LEU A 657 2.70 15.64 12.49
C LEU A 657 1.49 15.14 11.70
N LEU A 658 0.64 14.37 12.36
CA LEU A 658 -0.58 13.90 11.75
C LEU A 658 -1.66 14.92 12.11
N PRO A 659 -2.19 15.65 11.12
CA PRO A 659 -3.27 16.57 11.37
C PRO A 659 -4.52 15.77 11.67
N VAL A 660 -5.17 16.23 12.70
CA VAL A 660 -6.51 15.87 13.11
C VAL A 660 -7.29 17.18 13.08
N PRO A 661 -7.38 17.79 11.90
CA PRO A 661 -8.69 17.80 11.26
C PRO A 661 -8.64 17.19 9.87
N VAL A 662 -9.66 16.41 9.61
CA VAL A 662 -9.99 15.87 8.31
C VAL A 662 -10.67 16.99 7.52
N ASP A 663 -10.25 17.26 6.28
CA ASP A 663 -10.94 18.24 5.43
C ASP A 663 -12.40 17.82 5.19
N GLU A 664 -13.25 18.71 4.63
CA GLU A 664 -14.68 18.45 4.37
C GLU A 664 -14.99 17.18 3.56
N ARG A 665 -13.96 16.55 3.00
CA ARG A 665 -14.08 15.35 2.18
C ARG A 665 -13.48 14.13 2.85
N GLY A 666 -12.82 14.19 4.01
CA GLY A 666 -12.37 12.97 4.70
C GLY A 666 -10.87 12.62 4.58
N ILE A 667 -10.03 13.54 4.06
CA ILE A 667 -8.57 13.34 3.99
C ILE A 667 -7.94 14.20 5.08
N PRO A 668 -7.01 13.68 5.89
CA PRO A 668 -6.12 14.52 6.68
C PRO A 668 -5.49 15.52 5.71
N GLU A 669 -5.76 16.82 5.84
CA GLU A 669 -5.21 17.81 4.92
C GLU A 669 -3.72 17.51 4.73
N ALA A 670 -3.29 17.21 3.50
CA ALA A 670 -1.90 16.88 3.24
C ALA A 670 -1.08 18.14 3.50
N LYS A 671 -0.61 18.34 4.73
CA LYS A 671 0.01 19.61 5.08
C LYS A 671 1.31 19.41 5.84
N THR A 672 2.32 19.73 5.04
CA THR A 672 3.48 20.53 5.35
C THR A 672 4.23 20.18 6.62
N GLY A 673 5.42 19.59 6.45
CA GLY A 673 6.34 19.42 7.57
C GLY A 673 6.70 20.77 8.20
N LEU A 674 7.16 20.71 9.44
CA LEU A 674 7.68 21.86 10.16
C LEU A 674 9.20 21.81 10.21
N ALA A 675 9.80 22.98 10.03
CA ALA A 675 11.21 23.19 10.27
C ALA A 675 11.44 23.75 11.68
N PRO A 676 12.64 23.53 12.26
CA PRO A 676 13.05 24.21 13.48
C PRO A 676 13.01 25.73 13.29
N MET A 677 12.31 26.44 14.17
CA MET A 677 12.27 27.89 14.26
C MET A 677 13.32 28.39 15.25
N LEU A 678 14.01 29.49 14.91
CA LEU A 678 14.95 30.10 15.83
C LEU A 678 14.24 30.64 17.08
N PRO A 679 14.86 30.57 18.28
CA PRO A 679 14.28 31.14 19.50
C PRO A 679 13.92 32.62 19.38
N GLU A 680 14.73 33.40 18.66
CA GLU A 680 14.48 34.83 18.43
C GLU A 680 13.22 35.07 17.60
N GLU A 681 12.94 34.23 16.61
CA GLU A 681 11.72 34.31 15.82
C GLU A 681 10.49 33.96 16.65
N PHE A 682 10.57 32.92 17.47
CA PHE A 682 9.48 32.54 18.38
C PHE A 682 9.18 33.67 19.38
N GLU A 683 10.23 34.25 19.98
CA GLU A 683 10.08 35.42 20.85
C GLU A 683 9.46 36.62 20.13
N ASP A 684 9.81 36.84 18.87
CA ASP A 684 9.23 37.90 18.05
C ASP A 684 7.74 37.69 17.81
N LEU A 685 7.28 36.45 17.62
CA LEU A 685 5.85 36.12 17.51
C LEU A 685 5.12 36.46 18.81
N VAL A 686 5.73 36.17 19.96
CA VAL A 686 5.19 36.53 21.28
C VAL A 686 5.16 38.05 21.46
N LYS A 687 6.26 38.76 21.16
CA LYS A 687 6.36 40.23 21.30
C LYS A 687 5.38 40.97 20.38
N LYS A 688 5.06 40.41 19.21
CA LYS A 688 4.10 40.96 18.24
C LYS A 688 2.65 40.58 18.56
N ASP A 689 2.38 39.97 19.70
CA ASP A 689 1.05 39.50 20.13
C ASP A 689 0.39 38.53 19.13
N GLN A 690 1.22 37.74 18.43
CA GLN A 690 0.75 36.72 17.48
C GLN A 690 0.53 35.37 18.16
N LEU A 691 1.11 35.16 19.35
CA LEU A 691 0.90 33.98 20.18
C LEU A 691 0.19 34.37 21.48
N LYS A 692 -0.96 33.74 21.72
CA LYS A 692 -1.81 33.94 22.88
C LYS A 692 -1.62 32.79 23.87
N PHE A 693 -1.63 33.13 25.16
CA PHE A 693 -1.52 32.18 26.26
C PHE A 693 -2.77 32.26 27.13
N THR A 694 -3.27 31.11 27.56
CA THR A 694 -4.48 31.01 28.40
C THR A 694 -4.20 31.51 29.83
N HIS A 695 -2.98 31.31 30.33
CA HIS A 695 -2.50 31.85 31.61
C HIS A 695 -1.30 32.76 31.35
N THR A 696 -1.32 33.95 31.95
CA THR A 696 -0.23 34.94 31.81
C THR A 696 1.12 34.45 32.35
N ASP A 697 1.10 33.52 33.30
CA ASP A 697 2.30 32.97 33.94
C ASP A 697 3.01 31.92 33.06
N ASP A 698 2.35 31.41 32.01
CA ASP A 698 2.91 30.40 31.11
C ASP A 698 3.91 30.98 30.13
N LEU A 699 3.76 32.27 29.78
CA LEU A 699 4.51 32.91 28.69
C LEU A 699 6.02 32.84 28.91
N GLU A 700 6.50 33.20 30.11
CA GLU A 700 7.93 33.17 30.42
C GLU A 700 8.47 31.73 30.41
N SER A 701 7.68 30.78 30.91
CA SER A 701 8.05 29.37 30.95
C SER A 701 8.17 28.76 29.55
N VAL A 702 7.20 29.02 28.67
CA VAL A 702 7.19 28.48 27.30
C VAL A 702 8.29 29.09 26.45
N VAL A 703 8.51 30.40 26.52
CA VAL A 703 9.59 31.06 25.78
C VAL A 703 10.96 30.52 26.22
N ARG A 704 11.17 30.37 27.54
CA ARG A 704 12.40 29.78 28.07
C ARG A 704 12.59 28.35 27.58
N LEU A 705 11.57 27.49 27.71
CA LEU A 705 11.64 26.09 27.28
C LEU A 705 11.89 25.96 25.77
N GLN A 706 11.25 26.79 24.95
CA GLN A 706 11.49 26.82 23.51
C GLN A 706 12.96 27.08 23.17
N ARG A 707 13.58 28.03 23.87
CA ARG A 707 15.01 28.32 23.70
C ARG A 707 15.88 27.15 24.15
N GLU A 708 15.67 26.66 25.38
CA GLU A 708 16.46 25.58 25.96
C GLU A 708 16.41 24.31 25.09
N VAL A 709 15.21 23.91 24.65
CA VAL A 709 15.01 22.72 23.80
C VAL A 709 15.67 22.90 22.45
N PHE A 710 15.50 24.05 21.79
CA PHE A 710 16.12 24.30 20.50
C PHE A 710 17.65 24.25 20.60
N GLU A 711 18.23 24.94 21.59
CA GLU A 711 19.68 25.02 21.78
C GLU A 711 20.28 23.64 22.11
N GLU A 712 19.61 22.85 22.96
CA GLU A 712 20.04 21.49 23.29
C GLU A 712 19.98 20.56 22.08
N MET A 713 18.86 20.55 21.36
CA MET A 713 18.65 19.66 20.22
C MET A 713 19.56 20.03 19.04
N ALA A 714 19.67 21.32 18.71
CA ALA A 714 20.52 21.77 17.61
C ALA A 714 22.00 21.45 17.85
N LYS A 715 22.46 21.58 19.10
CA LYS A 715 23.85 21.28 19.49
C LYS A 715 24.19 19.79 19.38
N ASN A 716 23.23 18.91 19.63
CA ASN A 716 23.45 17.47 19.68
C ASN A 716 23.04 16.72 18.40
N CYS A 717 22.34 17.40 17.47
CA CYS A 717 21.82 16.80 16.24
C CYS A 717 22.94 16.54 15.22
N GLN A 718 23.09 15.27 14.83
CA GLN A 718 24.09 14.82 13.85
C GLN A 718 23.50 14.55 12.46
N SER A 719 22.21 14.22 12.40
CA SER A 719 21.48 13.96 11.15
C SER A 719 20.11 14.60 11.25
N LEU A 720 19.68 15.30 10.20
CA LEU A 720 18.42 16.01 10.14
C LEU A 720 17.68 15.65 8.85
N THR A 721 16.58 14.93 8.99
CA THR A 721 15.67 14.59 7.91
C THR A 721 14.38 15.40 8.05
N LYS A 722 14.01 16.15 7.00
CA LYS A 722 12.74 16.88 6.92
C LYS A 722 12.01 16.57 5.64
N ALA A 723 10.68 16.53 5.73
CA ALA A 723 9.83 16.15 4.62
C ALA A 723 8.68 17.13 4.44
N LYS A 724 8.21 17.30 3.20
CA LYS A 724 7.03 18.09 2.84
C LYS A 724 7.14 19.55 3.30
N LEU A 725 8.32 20.15 3.35
CA LEU A 725 8.46 21.52 3.85
C LEU A 725 8.03 22.54 2.77
N PRO A 726 7.04 23.41 3.03
CA PRO A 726 6.70 24.49 2.13
C PRO A 726 7.75 25.61 2.19
N ILE A 727 7.74 26.51 1.20
CA ILE A 727 8.67 27.66 1.08
C ILE A 727 8.91 28.40 2.41
N LYS A 728 7.85 28.68 3.18
CA LYS A 728 7.96 29.38 4.47
C LYS A 728 8.77 28.57 5.50
N GLN A 729 8.55 27.26 5.58
CA GLN A 729 9.26 26.39 6.52
C GLN A 729 10.68 26.10 6.06
N MET A 730 10.89 25.98 4.74
CA MET A 730 12.24 25.88 4.17
C MET A 730 13.11 27.10 4.49
N ARG A 731 12.52 28.30 4.58
CA ARG A 731 13.22 29.49 5.06
C ARG A 731 13.65 29.35 6.53
N PHE A 732 12.75 28.93 7.42
CA PHE A 732 13.10 28.69 8.83
C PHE A 732 14.19 27.63 8.97
N LEU A 733 14.16 26.58 8.14
CA LEU A 733 15.23 25.60 8.09
C LEU A 733 16.56 26.26 7.69
N ALA A 734 16.59 27.00 6.57
CA ALA A 734 17.81 27.64 6.10
C ALA A 734 18.39 28.63 7.13
N GLU A 735 17.55 29.37 7.84
CA GLU A 735 17.96 30.33 8.88
C GLU A 735 18.43 29.65 10.17
N SER A 736 17.88 28.47 10.51
CA SER A 736 18.25 27.71 11.70
C SER A 736 19.47 26.80 11.52
N LEU A 737 19.74 26.32 10.29
CA LEU A 737 20.86 25.43 9.97
C LEU A 737 22.22 25.86 10.57
N PRO A 738 22.61 27.16 10.56
CA PRO A 738 23.87 27.60 11.18
C PRO A 738 24.00 27.36 12.68
N LYS A 739 22.91 27.00 13.38
CA LYS A 739 22.92 26.65 14.82
C LYS A 739 23.19 25.17 15.07
N PHE A 740 23.19 24.34 14.03
CA PHE A 740 23.41 22.90 14.13
C PHE A 740 24.89 22.56 13.96
N ASP A 741 25.70 22.85 14.99
CA ASP A 741 27.17 22.78 14.93
C ASP A 741 27.73 21.36 14.68
N GLN A 742 26.96 20.31 14.99
CA GLN A 742 27.36 18.91 14.85
C GLN A 742 26.65 18.20 13.69
N LEU A 743 25.90 18.92 12.85
CA LEU A 743 25.14 18.32 11.76
C LEU A 743 26.07 17.85 10.65
N HIS A 744 25.98 16.55 10.37
CA HIS A 744 26.75 15.87 9.33
C HIS A 744 25.88 15.52 8.12
N GLU A 745 24.62 15.17 8.34
CA GLU A 745 23.69 14.72 7.30
C GLU A 745 22.43 15.59 7.28
N LEU A 746 22.05 16.08 6.10
CA LEU A 746 20.79 16.80 5.88
C LEU A 746 20.00 16.14 4.73
N THR A 747 18.81 15.63 5.04
CA THR A 747 17.95 14.93 4.11
C THR A 747 16.62 15.67 3.94
N LEU A 748 16.28 16.02 2.70
CA LEU A 748 15.08 16.79 2.34
C LEU A 748 14.20 15.99 1.37
N ILE A 749 12.97 15.69 1.80
CA ILE A 749 12.06 14.81 1.08
C ILE A 749 10.80 15.56 0.67
N ASN A 750 10.52 15.68 -0.63
CA ASN A 750 9.32 16.34 -1.15
C ASN A 750 9.15 17.78 -0.63
N CYS A 751 10.24 18.55 -0.57
CA CYS A 751 10.24 19.94 -0.08
C CYS A 751 10.13 20.93 -1.24
N ASP A 752 9.40 22.04 -1.01
CA ASP A 752 9.29 23.12 -1.99
C ASP A 752 10.59 23.94 -2.01
N LEU A 753 11.16 24.12 -3.19
CA LEU A 753 12.41 24.87 -3.37
C LEU A 753 12.20 26.08 -4.29
N ASP A 754 12.82 27.20 -3.93
CA ASP A 754 13.05 28.32 -4.84
C ASP A 754 14.53 28.71 -4.86
N VAL A 755 14.90 29.58 -5.79
CA VAL A 755 16.29 30.01 -5.99
C VAL A 755 16.88 30.68 -4.75
N LYS A 756 16.08 31.49 -4.03
CA LYS A 756 16.55 32.19 -2.84
C LYS A 756 16.80 31.21 -1.70
N ILE A 757 15.83 30.33 -1.44
CA ILE A 757 15.90 29.29 -0.42
C ILE A 757 17.09 28.38 -0.67
N MET A 758 17.30 27.93 -1.91
CA MET A 758 18.44 27.11 -2.25
C MET A 758 19.76 27.84 -1.94
N GLY A 759 19.85 29.13 -2.29
CA GLY A 759 21.01 29.96 -1.97
C GLY A 759 21.25 30.12 -0.46
N ASP A 760 20.20 30.33 0.33
CA ASP A 760 20.27 30.45 1.79
C ASP A 760 20.68 29.10 2.41
N LEU A 761 20.12 27.98 1.92
CA LEU A 761 20.39 26.63 2.38
C LEU A 761 21.85 26.23 2.17
N VAL A 762 22.37 26.39 0.94
CA VAL A 762 23.78 26.07 0.64
C VAL A 762 24.77 26.96 1.40
N HIS A 763 24.38 28.20 1.73
CA HIS A 763 25.17 29.07 2.59
C HIS A 763 25.20 28.59 4.05
N GLY A 764 24.09 28.00 4.51
CA GLY A 764 23.90 27.50 5.87
C GLY A 764 24.46 26.09 6.14
N LEU A 765 24.92 25.34 5.12
CA LEU A 765 25.36 23.95 5.26
C LEU A 765 26.51 23.75 6.27
N GLY A 766 27.41 24.74 6.43
CA GLY A 766 28.44 24.71 7.47
C GLY A 766 29.29 23.43 7.52
N GLY A 767 28.99 22.56 8.49
CA GLY A 767 29.67 21.28 8.75
C GLY A 767 29.06 20.05 8.08
N VAL A 768 27.97 20.20 7.34
CA VAL A 768 27.27 19.10 6.64
C VAL A 768 28.19 18.48 5.59
N VAL A 769 28.29 17.15 5.64
CA VAL A 769 29.09 16.32 4.72
C VAL A 769 28.22 15.50 3.78
N GLU A 770 26.94 15.28 4.11
CA GLU A 770 26.00 14.54 3.29
C GLU A 770 24.71 15.35 3.12
N LEU A 771 24.36 15.62 1.86
CA LEU A 771 23.16 16.38 1.50
C LEU A 771 22.32 15.55 0.53
N VAL A 772 21.11 15.21 0.96
CA VAL A 772 20.18 14.36 0.22
C VAL A 772 18.92 15.15 -0.12
N PHE A 773 18.55 15.14 -1.40
CA PHE A 773 17.24 15.58 -1.86
C PHE A 773 16.52 14.39 -2.49
N HIS A 774 15.28 14.19 -2.12
CA HIS A 774 14.43 13.14 -2.67
C HIS A 774 13.06 13.73 -3.00
N ARG A 775 12.53 13.48 -4.21
CA ARG A 775 11.23 13.97 -4.68
C ARG A 775 11.04 15.48 -4.61
N CYS A 776 12.13 16.25 -4.65
CA CYS A 776 12.10 17.70 -4.70
C CYS A 776 12.10 18.16 -6.16
N THR A 777 11.29 19.16 -6.48
CA THR A 777 11.25 19.69 -7.86
C THR A 777 12.38 20.70 -8.06
N PHE A 778 13.25 20.42 -9.03
CA PHE A 778 14.32 21.33 -9.41
C PHE A 778 13.98 22.05 -10.71
N THR A 779 14.22 23.36 -10.72
CA THR A 779 14.35 24.10 -11.98
C THR A 779 15.82 24.28 -12.31
N SER A 780 16.12 24.48 -13.58
CA SER A 780 17.45 24.83 -14.07
C SER A 780 18.17 25.92 -13.24
N GLU A 781 17.48 26.97 -12.79
CA GLU A 781 18.07 28.03 -11.96
C GLU A 781 18.33 27.59 -10.51
N ILE A 782 17.49 26.70 -9.97
CA ILE A 782 17.71 26.12 -8.64
C ILE A 782 18.96 25.24 -8.65
N ILE A 783 19.14 24.39 -9.66
CA ILE A 783 20.36 23.56 -9.76
C ILE A 783 21.61 24.40 -9.94
N LYS A 784 21.57 25.43 -10.80
CA LYS A 784 22.71 26.36 -10.93
C LYS A 784 23.10 26.98 -9.60
N THR A 785 22.09 27.40 -8.83
CA THR A 785 22.30 28.01 -7.51
C THR A 785 22.86 26.99 -6.51
N ALA A 786 22.30 25.79 -6.49
CA ALA A 786 22.78 24.68 -5.65
C ALA A 786 24.26 24.39 -5.95
N MET A 787 24.61 24.17 -7.22
CA MET A 787 25.97 23.84 -7.64
C MET A 787 26.96 24.97 -7.35
N HIS A 788 26.55 26.24 -7.52
CA HIS A 788 27.41 27.38 -7.21
C HIS A 788 27.71 27.51 -5.71
N GLY A 789 26.73 27.21 -4.86
CA GLY A 789 26.91 27.23 -3.41
C GLY A 789 27.69 26.04 -2.88
N ILE A 790 27.45 24.86 -3.46
CA ILE A 790 28.10 23.61 -3.07
C ILE A 790 29.61 23.68 -3.25
N ASP A 791 30.15 24.40 -4.26
CA ASP A 791 31.60 24.62 -4.47
C ASP A 791 32.38 25.03 -3.21
N ARG A 792 31.70 25.70 -2.25
CA ARG A 792 32.32 26.20 -1.01
C ARG A 792 32.00 25.35 0.23
N SER A 793 31.29 24.25 0.07
CA SER A 793 30.88 23.35 1.15
C SER A 793 31.94 22.30 1.48
N LYS A 794 31.70 21.53 2.54
CA LYS A 794 32.50 20.35 2.93
C LYS A 794 31.81 19.04 2.56
N LEU A 795 30.91 19.07 1.57
CA LEU A 795 30.15 17.90 1.16
C LEU A 795 31.06 16.81 0.60
N ASN A 796 30.80 15.59 1.05
CA ASN A 796 31.34 14.33 0.53
C ASN A 796 30.29 13.64 -0.34
N VAL A 797 29.02 13.68 0.07
CA VAL A 797 27.91 13.02 -0.63
C VAL A 797 26.86 14.06 -1.00
N LEU A 798 26.48 14.07 -2.28
CA LEU A 798 25.35 14.81 -2.80
C LEU A 798 24.38 13.83 -3.48
N ASP A 799 23.27 13.54 -2.84
CA ASP A 799 22.23 12.68 -3.41
C ASP A 799 21.12 13.55 -4.00
N LEU A 800 20.93 13.43 -5.31
CA LEU A 800 19.87 14.06 -6.09
C LEU A 800 19.00 12.99 -6.78
N SER A 801 18.90 11.79 -6.22
CA SER A 801 18.05 10.71 -6.74
C SER A 801 16.55 11.01 -6.60
N ASP A 802 15.75 10.49 -7.54
CA ASP A 802 14.27 10.60 -7.54
C ASP A 802 13.76 12.06 -7.44
N ASN A 803 14.37 13.00 -8.18
CA ASN A 803 13.99 14.43 -8.17
C ASN A 803 13.39 14.91 -9.49
N CYS A 804 13.00 13.98 -10.38
CA CYS A 804 12.47 14.27 -11.71
C CYS A 804 13.38 15.20 -12.55
N LEU A 805 14.70 15.06 -12.42
CA LEU A 805 15.66 15.83 -13.22
C LEU A 805 15.56 15.44 -14.69
N THR A 806 15.59 16.41 -15.60
CA THR A 806 15.54 16.17 -17.04
C THR A 806 16.90 16.39 -17.71
N ASP A 807 16.98 16.16 -19.02
CA ASP A 807 18.16 16.50 -19.84
C ASP A 807 18.60 17.97 -19.73
N ALA A 808 17.68 18.91 -19.48
CA ALA A 808 18.02 20.33 -19.30
C ALA A 808 18.87 20.55 -18.04
N GLU A 809 18.43 19.97 -16.93
CA GLU A 809 19.15 19.95 -15.65
C GLU A 809 20.48 19.18 -15.75
N ALA A 810 20.48 18.04 -16.46
CA ALA A 810 21.69 17.26 -16.72
C ALA A 810 22.77 18.07 -17.46
N ASN A 811 22.40 18.91 -18.44
CA ASN A 811 23.36 19.77 -19.14
C ASN A 811 24.00 20.82 -18.21
N ILE A 812 23.25 21.32 -17.23
CA ILE A 812 23.76 22.27 -16.23
C ILE A 812 24.70 21.55 -15.27
N LEU A 813 24.36 20.34 -14.84
CA LEU A 813 25.24 19.49 -14.04
C LEU A 813 26.53 19.16 -14.80
N GLU A 814 26.46 18.90 -16.11
CA GLU A 814 27.63 18.70 -16.98
C GLU A 814 28.57 19.91 -16.97
N GLU A 815 28.04 21.12 -17.09
CA GLU A 815 28.81 22.37 -16.98
C GLU A 815 29.41 22.55 -15.57
N ALA A 816 28.63 22.28 -14.52
CA ALA A 816 29.09 22.36 -13.14
C ALA A 816 30.21 21.35 -12.84
N PHE A 817 30.11 20.13 -13.37
CA PHE A 817 31.10 19.06 -13.19
C PHE A 817 32.40 19.38 -13.92
N ARG A 818 32.33 20.03 -15.09
CA ARG A 818 33.51 20.62 -15.77
C ARG A 818 34.09 21.82 -15.02
N GLY A 819 33.27 22.50 -14.23
CA GLY A 819 33.61 23.66 -13.42
C GLY A 819 34.29 23.31 -12.10
N ARG A 820 34.03 24.11 -11.05
CA ARG A 820 34.55 23.87 -9.70
C ARG A 820 33.49 23.15 -8.87
N LEU A 821 33.91 22.08 -8.21
CA LEU A 821 33.17 21.30 -7.21
C LEU A 821 34.09 21.18 -5.98
N PRO A 822 33.56 20.90 -4.79
CA PRO A 822 34.37 20.65 -3.61
C PRO A 822 35.39 19.54 -3.85
N ALA A 823 36.62 19.74 -3.38
CA ALA A 823 37.64 18.70 -3.42
C ALA A 823 37.30 17.50 -2.50
N SER A 824 36.38 17.70 -1.55
CA SER A 824 35.89 16.67 -0.63
C SER A 824 34.79 15.79 -1.24
N LEU A 825 34.19 16.17 -2.36
CA LEU A 825 33.04 15.46 -2.92
C LEU A 825 33.48 14.09 -3.48
N GLU A 826 32.95 13.02 -2.88
CA GLU A 826 33.23 11.62 -3.19
C GLU A 826 32.05 10.93 -3.90
N THR A 827 30.81 11.40 -3.74
CA THR A 827 29.66 10.72 -4.35
C THR A 827 28.62 11.71 -4.83
N VAL A 828 28.10 11.50 -6.05
CA VAL A 828 26.88 12.15 -6.54
C VAL A 828 25.89 11.10 -7.03
N ASP A 829 24.74 10.97 -6.37
CA ASP A 829 23.69 10.03 -6.79
C ASP A 829 22.66 10.75 -7.68
N LEU A 830 22.42 10.24 -8.88
CA LEU A 830 21.46 10.78 -9.84
C LEU A 830 20.41 9.74 -10.28
N ARG A 831 20.30 8.60 -9.59
CA ARG A 831 19.35 7.53 -9.95
C ARG A 831 17.90 7.97 -9.95
N TYR A 832 17.06 7.24 -10.67
CA TYR A 832 15.60 7.46 -10.70
C TYR A 832 15.19 8.86 -11.18
N ASN A 833 15.98 9.47 -12.07
CA ASN A 833 15.67 10.73 -12.74
C ASN A 833 15.38 10.51 -14.24
N ASP A 834 14.68 11.46 -14.89
CA ASP A 834 14.30 11.37 -16.31
C ASP A 834 15.40 11.93 -17.24
N ILE A 835 16.60 11.34 -17.13
CA ILE A 835 17.78 11.76 -17.90
C ILE A 835 18.03 10.75 -19.02
N SER A 836 18.20 11.23 -20.26
CA SER A 836 18.44 10.35 -21.39
C SER A 836 19.83 9.72 -21.32
N SER A 837 19.96 8.51 -21.89
CA SER A 837 21.23 7.78 -21.98
C SER A 837 22.37 8.61 -22.61
N ASP A 838 22.07 9.50 -23.57
CA ASP A 838 23.05 10.40 -24.17
C ASP A 838 23.55 11.45 -23.18
N SER A 839 22.69 12.01 -22.33
CA SER A 839 23.05 12.96 -21.28
C SER A 839 23.84 12.30 -20.15
N VAL A 840 23.44 11.10 -19.75
CA VAL A 840 24.18 10.23 -18.81
C VAL A 840 25.63 10.02 -19.29
N GLN A 841 25.82 9.67 -20.57
CA GLN A 841 27.16 9.50 -21.12
C GLN A 841 27.99 10.80 -21.15
N ARG A 842 27.34 11.96 -21.36
CA ARG A 842 28.05 13.25 -21.32
C ARG A 842 28.47 13.62 -19.90
N LEU A 843 27.61 13.37 -18.92
CA LEU A 843 27.94 13.53 -17.49
C LEU A 843 29.13 12.66 -17.11
N HIS A 844 29.11 11.37 -17.46
CA HIS A 844 30.23 10.45 -17.22
C HIS A 844 31.55 10.98 -17.84
N ARG A 845 31.51 11.44 -19.11
CA ARG A 845 32.70 12.02 -19.76
C ARG A 845 33.18 13.31 -19.10
N ALA A 846 32.28 14.16 -18.62
CA ALA A 846 32.63 15.38 -17.90
C ALA A 846 33.34 15.08 -16.57
N LEU A 847 32.93 14.00 -15.90
CA LEU A 847 33.54 13.50 -14.67
C LEU A 847 34.90 12.84 -14.93
N ASP A 848 35.00 11.94 -15.90
CA ASP A 848 36.25 11.26 -16.30
C ASP A 848 37.36 12.25 -16.66
N ALA A 849 37.00 13.30 -17.40
CA ALA A 849 37.93 14.37 -17.78
C ALA A 849 38.57 15.04 -16.54
N ARG A 850 37.90 15.01 -15.40
CA ARG A 850 38.35 15.62 -14.15
C ARG A 850 39.17 14.66 -13.28
N VAL A 851 38.76 13.39 -13.20
CA VAL A 851 39.54 12.31 -12.54
C VAL A 851 40.92 12.16 -13.19
N GLY A 852 41.00 12.36 -14.50
CA GLY A 852 42.27 12.35 -15.25
C GLY A 852 43.20 13.54 -15.02
N LEU A 853 42.74 14.64 -14.41
CA LEU A 853 43.51 15.89 -14.29
C LEU A 853 44.12 16.15 -12.90
N LYS A 854 43.66 15.50 -11.82
CA LYS A 854 44.23 15.65 -10.45
C LYS A 854 44.02 14.41 -9.57
N ALA A 855 45.04 14.05 -8.78
CA ALA A 855 45.04 12.91 -7.85
C ALA A 855 43.94 12.94 -6.75
N ASP A 856 43.37 14.12 -6.45
CA ASP A 856 42.39 14.32 -5.37
C ASP A 856 40.96 13.85 -5.70
N TYR A 857 40.61 13.59 -6.96
CA TYR A 857 39.24 13.20 -7.37
C TYR A 857 39.09 11.71 -7.71
N SER A 858 40.08 10.89 -7.33
CA SER A 858 40.13 9.45 -7.65
C SER A 858 39.04 8.59 -6.98
N ARG A 859 38.15 9.19 -6.18
CA ARG A 859 37.08 8.53 -5.41
C ARG A 859 35.66 8.96 -5.80
N LEU A 860 35.49 9.85 -6.78
CA LEU A 860 34.17 10.35 -7.16
C LEU A 860 33.36 9.27 -7.90
N GLU A 861 32.37 8.68 -7.22
CA GLU A 861 31.41 7.74 -7.80
C GLU A 861 30.11 8.47 -8.15
N VAL A 862 29.59 8.24 -9.36
CA VAL A 862 28.30 8.78 -9.79
C VAL A 862 27.42 7.65 -10.25
N ASP A 863 26.31 7.46 -9.53
CA ASP A 863 25.31 6.44 -9.84
C ASP A 863 24.26 7.04 -10.78
N LEU A 864 24.10 6.38 -11.94
CA LEU A 864 23.30 6.85 -13.07
C LEU A 864 22.27 5.79 -13.51
N GLU A 865 22.05 4.74 -12.69
CA GLU A 865 21.06 3.67 -12.96
C GLU A 865 19.61 4.15 -13.01
#